data_AF-A0A975FVX9-F1
#
_entry.id   AF-A0A975FVX9-F1
#
_cell.length_a   1.000
_cell.length_b   1.000
_cell.length_c   1.000
_cell.angle_alpha   90.00
_cell.angle_beta   90.00
_cell.angle_gamma   90.00
#
_symmetry.space_group_name_H-M   'P 1'
#
loop_
_entity.id
_entity.type
_entity.pdbx_description
1 polymer ?
#
loop_
_entity_poly.entity_id
_entity_poly.type
_entity_poly.pdbx_seq_one_letter_code
_entity_poly.pdbx_strand_id
1 'polypeptide(L)'
;MAASAIGGAGGAGNGGGMTGGAGGLATASAQGTASGSGASSVAAIEAGGAGGAGSGGAAGGTGASASLTNGVNGQTAGGALTLSQSVSGGAGGASDTAAAGAAGAATSNLTFNDLSHATRSAQLAVTNTAAGGAGASGATGSAGGAGYATSVVTGAGTVASSVGATGGAGGNGAAGGSATAKDSVLGGTSVSSTATATGGAGGVGAAGGGMAATASATGVSATATATALGGAGGSASGAGATGGAGGSGSATANSASSGSGAGAASAYRTGGAGGAGLSGANGGAGAYGYLVNAVSGTTNGGALSLTQQAVGGAGGSSAGGLAGAGGVATSNLTLHDAAGAAKSASLAVQLTADGGAGGAGSAGSAGAAGASGSATLALTGAGSVTANVDAAGGAGGAGATNALTGAGGAAKASATATAATSVNVTADAIGGQGATAGAATAVTTATGTGGSATADASTSTLAGNLVTSASAEASTTVAGTAIAQAQAAIGGAAPGLVNGDQAIAQVTGAPSAAATSAVLAANPAIAAAFGAAPSFFALGELGGGHGATGSVAETATSEIDLTVDLTQLAVRQDLLVGFYSPTVVGAGFSNLNLDIYADGIDVLHQSFCSAAAAQAWFADGAVDLGSLASGQLSADSLGLRVVMSVTSSAAGGGFDTGLIFGDPPSAASPSAALFSQYIAAQGHAGGGHTSSVVSLASPPQHGWLTAPAA
;
A
#
# COMPACT_ATOMS: atom_id res chain seq x y z
N MET A 1 -39.32 22.82 -1.30
CA MET A 1 -39.14 24.26 -1.60
C MET A 1 -37.71 24.49 -2.04
N ALA A 2 -37.47 25.39 -2.99
CA ALA A 2 -36.13 25.67 -3.48
C ALA A 2 -35.96 27.16 -3.77
N ALA A 3 -34.78 27.70 -3.48
CA ALA A 3 -34.34 29.03 -3.89
C ALA A 3 -33.01 28.90 -4.65
N SER A 4 -32.88 29.64 -5.75
CA SER A 4 -31.66 29.68 -6.56
C SER A 4 -31.37 31.12 -6.94
N ALA A 5 -30.12 31.56 -6.76
CA ALA A 5 -29.68 32.89 -7.12
C ALA A 5 -28.31 32.82 -7.78
N ILE A 6 -28.16 33.53 -8.91
CA ILE A 6 -26.94 33.55 -9.72
C ILE A 6 -26.56 35.01 -9.99
N GLY A 7 -25.33 35.38 -9.69
CA GLY A 7 -24.79 36.71 -9.93
C GLY A 7 -24.60 36.98 -11.42
N GLY A 8 -24.86 38.22 -11.85
CA GLY A 8 -24.66 38.62 -13.25
C GLY A 8 -23.19 38.53 -13.68
N ALA A 9 -22.91 38.25 -14.95
CA ALA A 9 -21.54 38.29 -15.44
C ALA A 9 -21.02 39.74 -15.59
N GLY A 10 -19.73 39.93 -15.38
CA GLY A 10 -19.06 41.21 -15.63
C GLY A 10 -18.94 41.52 -17.13
N GLY A 11 -19.02 42.81 -17.49
CA GLY A 11 -18.83 43.27 -18.87
C GLY A 11 -17.36 43.21 -19.33
N ALA A 12 -17.12 43.13 -20.64
CA ALA A 12 -15.75 43.10 -21.17
C ALA A 12 -15.05 44.47 -21.08
N GLY A 13 -13.72 44.47 -20.88
CA GLY A 13 -12.85 45.64 -20.94
C GLY A 13 -11.95 45.62 -22.19
N ASN A 14 -11.64 46.79 -22.73
CA ASN A 14 -10.73 46.95 -23.87
C ASN A 14 -9.75 48.12 -23.66
N GLY A 15 -8.47 47.90 -23.96
CA GLY A 15 -7.42 48.91 -23.92
C GLY A 15 -6.53 48.87 -22.67
N GLY A 16 -5.26 49.27 -22.83
CA GLY A 16 -4.28 49.32 -21.75
C GLY A 16 -4.73 50.17 -20.56
N GLY A 17 -4.60 49.63 -19.34
CA GLY A 17 -5.02 50.29 -18.10
C GLY A 17 -6.52 50.15 -17.75
N MET A 18 -7.30 49.47 -18.61
CA MET A 18 -8.71 49.14 -18.32
C MET A 18 -8.84 47.74 -17.71
N THR A 19 -10.02 47.45 -17.14
CA THR A 19 -10.34 46.16 -16.51
C THR A 19 -11.72 45.68 -16.98
N GLY A 20 -11.88 44.38 -17.21
CA GLY A 20 -13.20 43.76 -17.30
C GLY A 20 -14.02 44.00 -16.02
N GLY A 21 -15.34 44.05 -16.14
CA GLY A 21 -16.25 44.20 -15.02
C GLY A 21 -16.17 43.01 -14.06
N ALA A 22 -16.38 43.25 -12.78
CA ALA A 22 -16.50 42.18 -11.81
C ALA A 22 -17.82 41.41 -12.01
N GLY A 23 -17.83 40.13 -11.62
CA GLY A 23 -19.07 39.38 -11.48
C GLY A 23 -19.97 39.96 -10.39
N GLY A 24 -21.27 39.78 -10.57
CA GLY A 24 -22.31 40.15 -9.61
C GLY A 24 -22.42 39.18 -8.45
N LEU A 25 -23.01 39.64 -7.36
CA LEU A 25 -23.34 38.84 -6.18
C LEU A 25 -24.77 38.27 -6.31
N ALA A 26 -25.05 37.21 -5.55
CA ALA A 26 -26.37 36.59 -5.44
C ALA A 26 -26.63 36.17 -3.99
N THR A 27 -27.89 36.01 -3.61
CA THR A 27 -28.30 35.51 -2.29
C THR A 27 -29.51 34.60 -2.43
N ALA A 28 -29.47 33.40 -1.85
CA ALA A 28 -30.59 32.46 -1.85
C ALA A 28 -30.98 32.01 -0.44
N SER A 29 -32.29 31.86 -0.17
CA SER A 29 -32.79 31.29 1.09
C SER A 29 -34.11 30.57 0.85
N ALA A 30 -34.29 29.39 1.45
CA ALA A 30 -35.51 28.60 1.36
C ALA A 30 -35.90 28.02 2.73
N GLN A 31 -37.20 27.94 3.01
CA GLN A 31 -37.72 27.30 4.22
C GLN A 31 -38.82 26.31 3.85
N GLY A 32 -38.95 25.19 4.57
CA GLY A 32 -39.98 24.18 4.30
C GLY A 32 -40.59 23.53 5.53
N THR A 33 -41.91 23.64 5.69
CA THR A 33 -42.65 23.02 6.81
C THR A 33 -43.64 21.96 6.31
N ALA A 34 -43.55 20.74 6.84
CA ALA A 34 -44.57 19.72 6.66
C ALA A 34 -45.28 19.48 8.01
N SER A 35 -46.60 19.74 8.05
CA SER A 35 -47.42 19.65 9.26
C SER A 35 -47.87 18.22 9.62
N GLY A 36 -47.36 17.20 8.94
CA GLY A 36 -47.66 15.78 9.16
C GLY A 36 -46.44 14.88 8.89
N SER A 37 -46.65 13.57 8.77
CA SER A 37 -45.58 12.58 8.51
C SER A 37 -45.04 12.60 7.06
N GLY A 38 -45.50 13.54 6.23
CA GLY A 38 -45.01 13.73 4.87
C GLY A 38 -43.54 14.17 4.84
N ALA A 39 -42.85 13.84 3.76
CA ALA A 39 -41.48 14.29 3.54
C ALA A 39 -41.43 15.79 3.20
N SER A 40 -40.38 16.48 3.64
CA SER A 40 -40.07 17.86 3.28
C SER A 40 -38.66 17.95 2.70
N SER A 41 -38.51 18.64 1.57
CA SER A 41 -37.22 18.89 0.94
C SER A 41 -37.03 20.39 0.73
N VAL A 42 -35.89 20.93 1.16
CA VAL A 42 -35.56 22.35 1.14
C VAL A 42 -34.17 22.54 0.54
N ALA A 43 -34.06 23.39 -0.48
CA ALA A 43 -32.80 23.63 -1.18
C ALA A 43 -32.50 25.13 -1.34
N ALA A 44 -31.25 25.53 -1.13
CA ALA A 44 -30.73 26.85 -1.47
C ALA A 44 -29.45 26.72 -2.31
N ILE A 45 -29.43 27.38 -3.47
CA ILE A 45 -28.30 27.40 -4.41
C ILE A 45 -27.87 28.84 -4.64
N GLU A 46 -26.59 29.14 -4.45
CA GLU A 46 -26.01 30.45 -4.70
C GLU A 46 -24.77 30.34 -5.60
N ALA A 47 -24.72 31.14 -6.65
CA ALA A 47 -23.57 31.20 -7.55
C ALA A 47 -23.10 32.64 -7.76
N GLY A 48 -21.79 32.86 -7.59
CA GLY A 48 -21.15 34.13 -7.94
C GLY A 48 -21.08 34.33 -9.45
N GLY A 49 -21.25 35.57 -9.91
CA GLY A 49 -21.08 35.91 -11.32
C GLY A 49 -19.63 35.78 -11.78
N ALA A 50 -19.42 35.40 -13.04
CA ALA A 50 -18.09 35.39 -13.64
C ALA A 50 -17.58 36.81 -13.90
N GLY A 51 -16.27 37.01 -13.80
CA GLY A 51 -15.62 38.26 -14.21
C GLY A 51 -15.58 38.43 -15.73
N GLY A 52 -15.65 39.67 -16.20
CA GLY A 52 -15.60 39.99 -17.63
C GLY A 52 -14.20 39.88 -18.23
N ALA A 53 -14.10 39.51 -19.50
CA ALA A 53 -12.81 39.40 -20.17
C ALA A 53 -12.15 40.77 -20.43
N GLY A 54 -10.82 40.82 -20.40
CA GLY A 54 -10.01 41.96 -20.84
C GLY A 54 -9.36 41.69 -22.20
N SER A 55 -9.29 42.72 -23.05
CA SER A 55 -8.65 42.65 -24.37
C SER A 55 -7.80 43.89 -24.65
N GLY A 56 -6.80 43.77 -25.53
CA GLY A 56 -5.98 44.91 -25.96
C GLY A 56 -5.21 45.58 -24.82
N GLY A 57 -4.70 44.79 -23.87
CA GLY A 57 -3.98 45.29 -22.68
C GLY A 57 -4.87 45.53 -21.46
N ALA A 58 -6.19 45.27 -21.54
CA ALA A 58 -7.07 45.33 -20.39
C ALA A 58 -6.95 44.06 -19.54
N ALA A 59 -6.94 44.21 -18.21
CA ALA A 59 -6.98 43.09 -17.29
C ALA A 59 -8.38 42.43 -17.25
N GLY A 60 -8.43 41.16 -16.89
CA GLY A 60 -9.69 40.46 -16.66
C GLY A 60 -10.37 40.93 -15.38
N GLY A 61 -11.71 40.92 -15.37
CA GLY A 61 -12.53 41.24 -14.20
C GLY A 61 -12.54 40.10 -13.18
N THR A 62 -12.72 40.40 -11.90
CA THR A 62 -12.77 39.38 -10.84
C THR A 62 -14.09 38.61 -10.88
N GLY A 63 -14.02 37.28 -10.70
CA GLY A 63 -15.17 36.45 -10.39
C GLY A 63 -15.70 36.74 -8.99
N ALA A 64 -17.02 36.77 -8.82
CA ALA A 64 -17.63 37.07 -7.54
C ALA A 64 -17.52 35.88 -6.59
N SER A 65 -17.20 36.14 -5.32
CA SER A 65 -17.34 35.11 -4.29
C SER A 65 -18.82 34.91 -3.93
N ALA A 66 -19.18 33.71 -3.51
CA ALA A 66 -20.53 33.37 -3.04
C ALA A 66 -20.47 32.75 -1.64
N SER A 67 -21.49 33.02 -0.84
CA SER A 67 -21.55 32.55 0.53
C SER A 67 -22.98 32.33 1.03
N LEU A 68 -23.34 31.08 1.32
CA LEU A 68 -24.56 30.75 2.05
C LEU A 68 -24.22 30.42 3.51
N THR A 69 -24.99 31.00 4.44
CA THR A 69 -24.97 30.63 5.87
C THR A 69 -26.40 30.36 6.32
N ASN A 70 -26.68 29.11 6.70
CA ASN A 70 -28.01 28.65 7.11
C ASN A 70 -29.10 29.01 6.08
N GLY A 71 -28.79 28.86 4.79
CA GLY A 71 -29.71 29.24 3.70
C GLY A 71 -30.93 28.33 3.57
N VAL A 72 -30.96 27.22 4.30
CA VAL A 72 -32.09 26.28 4.35
C VAL A 72 -32.53 26.04 5.78
N ASN A 73 -33.85 25.95 5.98
CA ASN A 73 -34.46 25.54 7.25
C ASN A 73 -35.72 24.71 6.98
N GLY A 74 -36.10 23.82 7.89
CA GLY A 74 -37.36 23.09 7.77
C GLY A 74 -37.73 22.27 8.99
N GLN A 75 -38.96 21.76 8.97
CA GLN A 75 -39.53 20.95 10.05
C GLN A 75 -40.52 19.93 9.48
N THR A 76 -40.58 18.74 10.07
CA THR A 76 -41.62 17.73 9.82
C THR A 76 -42.23 17.23 11.13
N ALA A 77 -43.29 16.42 11.07
CA ALA A 77 -43.87 15.77 12.23
C ALA A 77 -43.79 14.24 12.09
N GLY A 78 -42.60 13.69 12.36
CA GLY A 78 -42.31 12.26 12.22
C GLY A 78 -42.01 11.80 10.79
N GLY A 79 -41.88 12.73 9.85
CA GLY A 79 -41.52 12.46 8.46
C GLY A 79 -40.01 12.56 8.19
N ALA A 80 -39.64 12.52 6.91
CA ALA A 80 -38.26 12.74 6.46
C ALA A 80 -38.02 14.20 6.08
N LEU A 81 -36.97 14.82 6.62
CA LEU A 81 -36.53 16.16 6.26
C LEU A 81 -35.22 16.09 5.47
N THR A 82 -35.19 16.69 4.29
CA THR A 82 -33.98 16.85 3.47
C THR A 82 -33.64 18.33 3.34
N LEU A 83 -32.41 18.70 3.70
CA LEU A 83 -31.87 20.06 3.57
C LEU A 83 -30.66 20.04 2.64
N SER A 84 -30.65 20.91 1.63
CA SER A 84 -29.53 21.02 0.68
C SER A 84 -29.06 22.46 0.52
N GLN A 85 -27.77 22.69 0.70
CA GLN A 85 -27.13 23.98 0.49
C GLN A 85 -25.98 23.82 -0.51
N SER A 86 -25.93 24.69 -1.52
CA SER A 86 -24.89 24.63 -2.55
C SER A 86 -24.41 26.01 -2.95
N VAL A 87 -23.10 26.19 -2.97
CA VAL A 87 -22.45 27.47 -3.27
C VAL A 87 -21.38 27.28 -4.32
N SER A 88 -21.34 28.17 -5.32
CA SER A 88 -20.25 28.23 -6.30
C SER A 88 -19.69 29.63 -6.45
N GLY A 89 -18.35 29.74 -6.47
CA GLY A 89 -17.66 30.98 -6.77
C GLY A 89 -17.64 31.26 -8.27
N GLY A 90 -17.67 32.54 -8.64
CA GLY A 90 -17.55 32.97 -10.03
C GLY A 90 -16.14 32.78 -10.58
N ALA A 91 -16.02 32.41 -11.84
CA ALA A 91 -14.72 32.32 -12.50
C ALA A 91 -14.10 33.72 -12.70
N GLY A 92 -12.78 33.81 -12.69
CA GLY A 92 -12.06 35.02 -13.10
C GLY A 92 -12.27 35.34 -14.58
N GLY A 93 -12.11 36.60 -14.96
CA GLY A 93 -12.09 37.03 -16.36
C GLY A 93 -10.72 36.80 -16.99
N ALA A 94 -10.66 36.31 -18.22
CA ALA A 94 -9.41 36.15 -18.95
C ALA A 94 -8.85 37.48 -19.48
N SER A 95 -7.57 37.51 -19.81
CA SER A 95 -6.92 38.61 -20.55
C SER A 95 -5.96 38.06 -21.60
N ASP A 96 -5.75 38.79 -22.69
CA ASP A 96 -4.81 38.42 -23.75
C ASP A 96 -3.35 38.79 -23.43
N THR A 97 -3.15 39.92 -22.74
CA THR A 97 -1.84 40.56 -22.57
C THR A 97 -1.63 41.20 -21.20
N ALA A 98 -2.68 41.30 -20.38
CA ALA A 98 -2.61 41.80 -19.01
C ALA A 98 -2.95 40.71 -17.99
N ALA A 99 -3.04 41.07 -16.70
CA ALA A 99 -3.39 40.12 -15.65
C ALA A 99 -4.81 39.58 -15.83
N ALA A 100 -5.00 38.29 -15.56
CA ALA A 100 -6.32 37.72 -15.44
C ALA A 100 -7.03 38.22 -14.18
N GLY A 101 -8.35 38.17 -14.16
CA GLY A 101 -9.14 38.47 -12.98
C GLY A 101 -9.11 37.32 -11.98
N ALA A 102 -9.14 37.64 -10.69
CA ALA A 102 -9.17 36.64 -9.62
C ALA A 102 -10.44 35.79 -9.67
N ALA A 103 -10.36 34.52 -9.29
CA ALA A 103 -11.53 33.67 -9.10
C ALA A 103 -12.23 33.97 -7.77
N GLY A 104 -13.55 33.79 -7.73
CA GLY A 104 -14.36 33.89 -6.53
C GLY A 104 -14.26 32.64 -5.65
N ALA A 105 -14.26 32.82 -4.33
CA ALA A 105 -14.36 31.72 -3.38
C ALA A 105 -15.83 31.30 -3.17
N ALA A 106 -16.05 30.07 -2.71
CA ALA A 106 -17.35 29.57 -2.29
C ALA A 106 -17.33 29.17 -0.82
N THR A 107 -18.27 29.69 -0.02
CA THR A 107 -18.44 29.36 1.40
C THR A 107 -19.85 28.86 1.68
N SER A 108 -20.02 27.66 2.21
CA SER A 108 -21.32 27.11 2.54
C SER A 108 -21.36 26.58 3.96
N ASN A 109 -21.98 27.34 4.87
CA ASN A 109 -22.06 26.99 6.29
C ASN A 109 -23.51 26.64 6.66
N LEU A 110 -23.74 25.48 7.26
CA LEU A 110 -25.05 25.04 7.73
C LEU A 110 -24.96 24.55 9.17
N THR A 111 -25.77 25.14 10.05
CA THR A 111 -26.01 24.65 11.41
C THR A 111 -27.50 24.42 11.56
N PHE A 112 -27.89 23.18 11.84
CA PHE A 112 -29.30 22.80 11.93
C PHE A 112 -29.54 21.89 13.14
N ASN A 113 -30.56 22.22 13.93
CA ASN A 113 -30.96 21.46 15.10
C ASN A 113 -32.45 21.11 15.01
N ASP A 114 -32.76 19.87 14.70
CA ASP A 114 -34.15 19.38 14.66
C ASP A 114 -34.75 19.32 16.08
N LEU A 115 -33.93 19.20 17.13
CA LEU A 115 -34.41 19.13 18.52
C LEU A 115 -34.96 20.47 19.04
N SER A 116 -34.66 21.59 18.38
CA SER A 116 -35.25 22.89 18.74
C SER A 116 -36.68 23.06 18.21
N HIS A 117 -37.18 22.12 17.42
CA HIS A 117 -38.51 22.19 16.80
C HIS A 117 -39.54 21.38 17.60
N ALA A 118 -40.77 21.92 17.71
CA ALA A 118 -41.85 21.31 18.51
C ALA A 118 -42.30 19.92 17.98
N THR A 119 -42.12 19.70 16.68
CA THR A 119 -42.29 18.40 16.02
C THR A 119 -40.97 18.02 15.39
N ARG A 120 -40.55 16.78 15.59
CA ARG A 120 -39.23 16.26 15.20
C ARG A 120 -39.36 15.41 13.95
N SER A 121 -38.30 15.41 13.15
CA SER A 121 -38.17 14.55 11.98
C SER A 121 -37.72 13.15 12.42
N ALA A 122 -38.29 12.11 11.81
CA ALA A 122 -37.84 10.74 12.04
C ALA A 122 -36.54 10.44 11.29
N GLN A 123 -36.35 11.10 10.15
CA GLN A 123 -35.14 11.06 9.34
C GLN A 123 -34.71 12.47 8.96
N LEU A 124 -33.43 12.75 9.06
CA LEU A 124 -32.82 14.01 8.68
C LEU A 124 -31.66 13.75 7.73
N ALA A 125 -31.75 14.27 6.51
CA ALA A 125 -30.70 14.21 5.50
C ALA A 125 -30.21 15.62 5.18
N VAL A 126 -28.90 15.83 5.23
CA VAL A 126 -28.26 17.12 4.94
C VAL A 126 -27.23 16.95 3.85
N THR A 127 -27.24 17.84 2.86
CA THR A 127 -26.18 17.98 1.86
C THR A 127 -25.71 19.42 1.84
N ASN A 128 -24.40 19.63 1.92
CA ASN A 128 -23.83 20.97 1.95
C ASN A 128 -22.58 21.02 1.06
N THR A 129 -22.56 21.89 0.05
CA THR A 129 -21.50 21.90 -0.97
C THR A 129 -20.96 23.30 -1.23
N ALA A 130 -19.65 23.40 -1.46
CA ALA A 130 -18.99 24.64 -1.86
C ALA A 130 -17.91 24.40 -2.94
N ALA A 131 -18.02 25.04 -4.09
CA ALA A 131 -17.08 24.93 -5.19
C ALA A 131 -16.47 26.30 -5.54
N GLY A 132 -15.17 26.48 -5.32
CA GLY A 132 -14.47 27.70 -5.72
C GLY A 132 -14.47 27.90 -7.23
N GLY A 133 -14.47 29.16 -7.67
CA GLY A 133 -14.44 29.52 -9.08
C GLY A 133 -13.11 29.17 -9.75
N ALA A 134 -13.13 28.93 -11.06
CA ALA A 134 -11.88 28.74 -11.80
C ALA A 134 -11.10 30.06 -11.95
N GLY A 135 -9.78 29.98 -11.78
CA GLY A 135 -8.86 31.02 -12.19
C GLY A 135 -8.85 31.19 -13.71
N ALA A 136 -8.45 32.38 -14.16
CA ALA A 136 -8.41 32.70 -15.59
C ALA A 136 -6.98 32.89 -16.09
N SER A 137 -6.81 32.79 -17.40
CA SER A 137 -5.53 32.99 -18.10
C SER A 137 -5.31 34.45 -18.49
N GLY A 138 -4.05 34.87 -18.45
CA GLY A 138 -3.55 36.21 -18.78
C GLY A 138 -2.02 36.19 -18.88
N ALA A 139 -1.39 37.36 -18.99
CA ALA A 139 0.07 37.48 -18.86
C ALA A 139 0.55 36.95 -17.49
N THR A 140 -0.27 37.17 -16.46
CA THR A 140 -0.25 36.44 -15.20
C THR A 140 -1.64 35.84 -14.99
N GLY A 141 -1.73 34.51 -14.86
CA GLY A 141 -2.99 33.86 -14.53
C GLY A 141 -3.38 34.05 -13.07
N SER A 142 -4.62 33.71 -12.75
CA SER A 142 -5.17 33.83 -11.39
C SER A 142 -5.30 32.48 -10.73
N ALA A 143 -5.10 32.41 -9.42
CA ALA A 143 -5.35 31.20 -8.66
C ALA A 143 -6.84 30.80 -8.72
N GLY A 144 -7.10 29.50 -8.56
CA GLY A 144 -8.47 29.02 -8.38
C GLY A 144 -9.05 29.47 -7.04
N GLY A 145 -10.35 29.71 -7.00
CA GLY A 145 -11.08 30.07 -5.79
C GLY A 145 -11.10 28.92 -4.80
N ALA A 146 -11.12 29.24 -3.50
CA ALA A 146 -11.27 28.22 -2.47
C ALA A 146 -12.72 27.73 -2.36
N GLY A 147 -12.89 26.44 -2.08
CA GLY A 147 -14.18 25.85 -1.66
C GLY A 147 -14.16 25.55 -0.16
N TYR A 148 -15.13 26.07 0.59
CA TYR A 148 -15.26 25.86 2.03
C TYR A 148 -16.69 25.48 2.39
N ALA A 149 -16.90 24.28 2.90
CA ALA A 149 -18.22 23.81 3.33
C ALA A 149 -18.17 23.24 4.76
N THR A 150 -19.13 23.63 5.60
CA THR A 150 -19.25 23.10 6.96
C THR A 150 -20.69 22.80 7.36
N SER A 151 -20.95 21.64 7.94
CA SER A 151 -22.25 21.29 8.52
C SER A 151 -22.12 20.91 10.00
N VAL A 152 -23.04 21.41 10.82
CA VAL A 152 -23.26 20.97 12.20
C VAL A 152 -24.74 20.62 12.34
N VAL A 153 -25.03 19.33 12.50
CA VAL A 153 -26.40 18.80 12.40
C VAL A 153 -26.75 18.04 13.66
N THR A 154 -27.92 18.33 14.24
CA THR A 154 -28.45 17.59 15.38
C THR A 154 -29.87 17.09 15.08
N GLY A 155 -30.14 15.80 15.33
CA GLY A 155 -31.46 15.19 15.11
C GLY A 155 -31.84 14.12 16.13
N ALA A 156 -33.14 13.86 16.28
CA ALA A 156 -33.64 12.85 17.23
C ALA A 156 -33.62 11.41 16.65
N GLY A 157 -33.85 11.27 15.36
CA GLY A 157 -33.92 9.98 14.67
C GLY A 157 -32.64 9.66 13.90
N THR A 158 -32.80 9.04 12.72
CA THR A 158 -31.68 8.75 11.83
C THR A 158 -31.18 10.04 11.19
N VAL A 159 -29.89 10.33 11.30
CA VAL A 159 -29.28 11.54 10.75
C VAL A 159 -28.16 11.19 9.78
N ALA A 160 -28.23 11.70 8.56
CA ALA A 160 -27.17 11.60 7.58
C ALA A 160 -26.79 13.01 7.10
N SER A 161 -25.50 13.34 7.13
CA SER A 161 -24.97 14.58 6.58
C SER A 161 -23.83 14.29 5.63
N SER A 162 -23.77 15.05 4.54
CA SER A 162 -22.72 14.99 3.54
C SER A 162 -22.26 16.41 3.20
N VAL A 163 -20.96 16.64 3.34
CA VAL A 163 -20.31 17.92 3.11
C VAL A 163 -19.25 17.77 2.01
N GLY A 164 -19.38 18.55 0.95
CA GLY A 164 -18.46 18.55 -0.19
C GLY A 164 -17.80 19.91 -0.41
N ALA A 165 -16.48 19.95 -0.56
CA ALA A 165 -15.76 21.15 -0.93
C ALA A 165 -14.81 20.88 -2.09
N THR A 166 -14.81 21.77 -3.08
CA THR A 166 -13.93 21.68 -4.25
C THR A 166 -13.24 23.02 -4.48
N GLY A 167 -11.92 23.00 -4.59
CA GLY A 167 -11.15 24.17 -5.01
C GLY A 167 -11.23 24.36 -6.53
N GLY A 168 -11.25 25.60 -6.99
CA GLY A 168 -11.24 25.91 -8.42
C GLY A 168 -9.89 25.62 -9.07
N ALA A 169 -9.86 25.37 -10.38
CA ALA A 169 -8.60 25.24 -11.10
C ALA A 169 -7.84 26.58 -11.18
N GLY A 170 -6.52 26.57 -11.19
CA GLY A 170 -5.69 27.75 -11.42
C GLY A 170 -5.58 28.11 -12.91
N GLY A 171 -5.40 29.39 -13.21
CA GLY A 171 -5.03 29.89 -14.53
C GLY A 171 -3.53 29.80 -14.79
N ASN A 172 -3.06 30.22 -15.96
CA ASN A 172 -1.65 30.13 -16.38
C ASN A 172 -0.66 30.60 -15.29
N GLY A 173 0.23 29.73 -14.81
CA GLY A 173 1.21 30.07 -13.79
C GLY A 173 0.68 30.18 -12.36
N ALA A 174 -0.60 29.89 -12.11
CA ALA A 174 -1.25 30.06 -10.81
C ALA A 174 -1.75 28.73 -10.22
N ALA A 175 -1.70 28.62 -8.90
CA ALA A 175 -2.07 27.41 -8.19
C ALA A 175 -3.58 27.13 -8.23
N GLY A 176 -3.94 25.86 -8.04
CA GLY A 176 -5.31 25.46 -7.79
C GLY A 176 -5.83 25.98 -6.44
N GLY A 177 -7.13 26.20 -6.35
CA GLY A 177 -7.80 26.59 -5.11
C GLY A 177 -7.81 25.47 -4.08
N SER A 178 -7.78 25.83 -2.80
CA SER A 178 -7.90 24.86 -1.70
C SER A 178 -9.34 24.43 -1.46
N ALA A 179 -9.55 23.24 -0.93
CA ALA A 179 -10.84 22.75 -0.46
C ALA A 179 -10.85 22.44 1.04
N THR A 180 -11.93 22.77 1.74
CA THR A 180 -12.16 22.37 3.14
C THR A 180 -13.60 21.94 3.35
N ALA A 181 -13.80 20.68 3.76
CA ALA A 181 -15.09 20.11 4.11
C ALA A 181 -15.09 19.68 5.57
N LYS A 182 -16.05 20.15 6.38
CA LYS A 182 -16.20 19.73 7.77
C LYS A 182 -17.64 19.33 8.07
N ASP A 183 -17.84 18.16 8.63
CA ASP A 183 -19.14 17.65 9.00
C ASP A 183 -19.15 17.17 10.45
N SER A 184 -20.19 17.52 11.19
CA SER A 184 -20.38 17.13 12.58
C SER A 184 -21.84 16.82 12.82
N VAL A 185 -22.13 15.56 13.14
CA VAL A 185 -23.50 15.06 13.25
C VAL A 185 -23.72 14.42 14.61
N LEU A 186 -24.78 14.87 15.29
CA LEU A 186 -25.28 14.31 16.53
C LEU A 186 -26.69 13.76 16.31
N GLY A 187 -26.91 12.50 16.64
CA GLY A 187 -28.20 11.83 16.45
C GLY A 187 -28.60 10.94 17.62
N GLY A 188 -29.90 10.72 17.77
CA GLY A 188 -30.44 9.85 18.81
C GLY A 188 -30.41 8.35 18.50
N THR A 189 -30.23 7.97 17.22
CA THR A 189 -30.18 6.57 16.77
C THR A 189 -28.96 6.32 15.87
N SER A 190 -29.16 6.11 14.56
CA SER A 190 -28.10 5.87 13.59
C SER A 190 -27.64 7.17 12.95
N VAL A 191 -26.33 7.37 12.89
CA VAL A 191 -25.71 8.60 12.41
C VAL A 191 -24.65 8.30 11.35
N SER A 192 -24.70 9.06 10.25
CA SER A 192 -23.66 9.10 9.23
C SER A 192 -23.18 10.53 9.01
N SER A 193 -21.87 10.73 9.08
CA SER A 193 -21.19 11.98 8.77
C SER A 193 -20.19 11.75 7.65
N THR A 194 -20.28 12.52 6.56
CA THR A 194 -19.37 12.42 5.41
C THR A 194 -18.81 13.78 5.06
N ALA A 195 -17.48 13.89 4.95
CA ALA A 195 -16.79 15.09 4.50
C ALA A 195 -15.83 14.76 3.35
N THR A 196 -15.98 15.42 2.21
CA THR A 196 -15.14 15.25 1.03
C THR A 196 -14.54 16.59 0.59
N ALA A 197 -13.22 16.68 0.54
CA ALA A 197 -12.50 17.86 0.08
C ALA A 197 -11.58 17.53 -1.10
N THR A 198 -11.74 18.25 -2.21
CA THR A 198 -10.95 18.08 -3.43
C THR A 198 -10.25 19.37 -3.81
N GLY A 199 -8.92 19.39 -3.75
CA GLY A 199 -8.12 20.54 -4.20
C GLY A 199 -8.26 20.78 -5.71
N GLY A 200 -8.21 22.04 -6.13
CA GLY A 200 -8.27 22.40 -7.55
C GLY A 200 -6.97 22.07 -8.30
N ALA A 201 -7.04 21.83 -9.60
CA ALA A 201 -5.82 21.64 -10.40
C ALA A 201 -4.99 22.93 -10.51
N GLY A 202 -3.67 22.84 -10.55
CA GLY A 202 -2.79 23.96 -10.86
C GLY A 202 -2.85 24.33 -12.35
N GLY A 203 -2.65 25.60 -12.66
CA GLY A 203 -2.39 26.05 -14.03
C GLY A 203 -0.94 25.80 -14.45
N VAL A 204 -0.57 26.22 -15.65
CA VAL A 204 0.74 25.90 -16.28
C VAL A 204 1.92 26.07 -15.29
N GLY A 205 2.64 24.99 -15.00
CA GLY A 205 3.79 24.95 -14.09
C GLY A 205 3.50 25.18 -12.60
N ALA A 206 2.23 25.35 -12.22
CA ALA A 206 1.83 25.71 -10.86
C ALA A 206 1.26 24.51 -10.09
N ALA A 207 1.37 24.58 -8.76
CA ALA A 207 0.94 23.49 -7.90
C ALA A 207 -0.58 23.29 -7.87
N GLY A 208 -0.99 22.05 -7.61
CA GLY A 208 -2.37 21.74 -7.27
C GLY A 208 -2.78 22.32 -5.92
N GLY A 209 -4.08 22.55 -5.74
CA GLY A 209 -4.67 23.04 -4.52
C GLY A 209 -4.68 22.00 -3.40
N GLY A 210 -4.61 22.48 -2.16
CA GLY A 210 -4.68 21.62 -0.97
C GLY A 210 -6.10 21.19 -0.60
N MET A 211 -6.21 20.26 0.33
CA MET A 211 -7.48 19.68 0.77
C MET A 211 -7.53 19.47 2.29
N ALA A 212 -8.71 19.62 2.90
CA ALA A 212 -8.91 19.29 4.31
C ALA A 212 -10.32 18.73 4.54
N ALA A 213 -10.43 17.49 4.99
CA ALA A 213 -11.71 16.84 5.30
C ALA A 213 -11.77 16.44 6.78
N THR A 214 -12.85 16.79 7.47
CA THR A 214 -13.11 16.39 8.85
C THR A 214 -14.54 15.89 9.00
N ALA A 215 -14.74 14.68 9.52
CA ALA A 215 -16.06 14.11 9.80
C ALA A 215 -16.16 13.67 11.27
N SER A 216 -17.29 13.95 11.92
CA SER A 216 -17.56 13.52 13.29
C SER A 216 -19.00 13.05 13.43
N ALA A 217 -19.18 11.84 13.94
CA ALA A 217 -20.50 11.24 14.16
C ALA A 217 -20.66 10.84 15.62
N THR A 218 -21.80 11.18 16.22
CA THR A 218 -22.18 10.73 17.57
C THR A 218 -23.62 10.27 17.61
N GLY A 219 -23.87 9.03 18.01
CA GLY A 219 -25.20 8.44 18.12
C GLY A 219 -25.15 7.03 18.70
N VAL A 220 -26.25 6.29 18.71
CA VAL A 220 -26.27 4.88 19.16
C VAL A 220 -25.49 3.99 18.21
N SER A 221 -25.50 4.29 16.91
CA SER A 221 -24.55 3.78 15.93
C SER A 221 -24.02 4.96 15.12
N ALA A 222 -22.71 5.02 14.92
CA ALA A 222 -22.05 6.21 14.39
C ALA A 222 -21.02 5.85 13.32
N THR A 223 -21.19 6.41 12.13
CA THR A 223 -20.24 6.29 11.02
C THR A 223 -19.72 7.67 10.62
N ALA A 224 -18.40 7.84 10.58
CA ALA A 224 -17.76 9.07 10.13
C ALA A 224 -16.75 8.77 9.02
N THR A 225 -16.87 9.46 7.88
CA THR A 225 -15.98 9.29 6.72
C THR A 225 -15.42 10.62 6.28
N ALA A 226 -14.10 10.75 6.26
CA ALA A 226 -13.39 11.92 5.75
C ALA A 226 -12.51 11.55 4.57
N THR A 227 -12.72 12.19 3.43
CA THR A 227 -11.98 11.96 2.19
C THR A 227 -11.33 13.24 1.70
N ALA A 228 -10.01 13.23 1.55
CA ALA A 228 -9.22 14.39 1.12
C ALA A 228 -8.39 14.04 -0.13
N LEU A 229 -8.70 14.69 -1.25
CA LEU A 229 -8.07 14.48 -2.55
C LEU A 229 -7.28 15.72 -2.96
N GLY A 230 -5.97 15.58 -3.15
CA GLY A 230 -5.12 16.69 -3.60
C GLY A 230 -5.35 17.07 -5.05
N GLY A 231 -5.26 18.37 -5.36
CA GLY A 231 -5.31 18.85 -6.73
C GLY A 231 -4.10 18.41 -7.54
N ALA A 232 -4.25 18.11 -8.83
CA ALA A 232 -3.10 17.83 -9.69
C ALA A 232 -2.27 19.11 -9.94
N GLY A 233 -0.96 19.00 -10.07
CA GLY A 233 -0.11 20.07 -10.56
C GLY A 233 -0.32 20.33 -12.06
N GLY A 234 -0.11 21.57 -12.50
CA GLY A 234 -0.27 21.93 -13.90
C GLY A 234 0.99 21.69 -14.73
N SER A 235 0.82 21.33 -16.00
CA SER A 235 1.94 21.01 -16.90
C SER A 235 2.81 22.23 -17.22
N ALA A 236 4.09 22.03 -17.53
CA ALA A 236 5.01 23.08 -17.98
C ALA A 236 5.67 22.70 -19.32
N SER A 237 6.19 23.69 -20.06
CA SER A 237 6.90 23.45 -21.32
C SER A 237 8.22 24.25 -21.41
N GLY A 238 9.19 23.69 -22.13
CA GLY A 238 10.48 24.31 -22.41
C GLY A 238 11.60 23.87 -21.46
N ALA A 239 12.84 23.82 -21.98
CA ALA A 239 14.01 23.45 -21.20
C ALA A 239 14.18 24.35 -19.97
N GLY A 240 14.43 23.73 -18.81
CA GLY A 240 14.57 24.42 -17.53
C GLY A 240 13.25 24.72 -16.81
N ALA A 241 12.09 24.52 -17.43
CA ALA A 241 10.80 24.58 -16.75
C ALA A 241 10.50 23.26 -16.01
N THR A 242 9.58 23.30 -15.04
CA THR A 242 9.14 22.12 -14.28
C THR A 242 7.62 22.18 -14.11
N GLY A 243 6.94 21.05 -14.34
CA GLY A 243 5.52 20.89 -14.04
C GLY A 243 5.23 21.14 -12.57
N GLY A 244 4.03 21.62 -12.25
CA GLY A 244 3.65 21.89 -10.87
C GLY A 244 3.61 20.64 -10.02
N ALA A 245 3.88 20.77 -8.73
CA ALA A 245 3.68 19.68 -7.78
C ALA A 245 2.18 19.41 -7.54
N GLY A 246 1.85 18.20 -7.11
CA GLY A 246 0.50 17.91 -6.63
C GLY A 246 0.15 18.64 -5.32
N GLY A 247 -1.15 18.74 -5.03
CA GLY A 247 -1.69 19.31 -3.79
C GLY A 247 -1.65 18.33 -2.62
N SER A 248 -1.45 18.86 -1.40
CA SER A 248 -1.39 18.10 -0.14
C SER A 248 -2.40 18.61 0.89
N GLY A 249 -2.67 17.84 1.94
CA GLY A 249 -3.79 18.13 2.84
C GLY A 249 -3.96 17.18 4.01
N SER A 250 -5.14 17.15 4.62
CA SER A 250 -5.46 16.30 5.78
C SER A 250 -6.85 15.66 5.67
N ALA A 251 -7.01 14.47 6.23
CA ALA A 251 -8.31 13.83 6.46
C ALA A 251 -8.37 13.39 7.93
N THR A 252 -9.49 13.63 8.62
CA THR A 252 -9.70 13.18 10.00
C THR A 252 -11.14 12.72 10.23
N ALA A 253 -11.35 11.55 10.82
CA ALA A 253 -12.69 11.03 11.12
C ALA A 253 -12.80 10.55 12.57
N ASN A 254 -13.93 10.86 13.22
CA ASN A 254 -14.20 10.44 14.59
C ASN A 254 -15.62 9.84 14.71
N SER A 255 -15.72 8.65 15.30
CA SER A 255 -17.02 8.01 15.58
C SER A 255 -17.19 7.72 17.07
N ALA A 256 -18.22 8.28 17.68
CA ALA A 256 -18.57 8.01 19.07
C ALA A 256 -19.93 7.34 19.16
N SER A 257 -19.96 6.06 19.56
CA SER A 257 -21.20 5.37 19.87
C SER A 257 -21.59 5.64 21.34
N SER A 258 -22.79 6.18 21.55
CA SER A 258 -23.34 6.47 22.88
C SER A 258 -23.95 5.24 23.57
N GLY A 259 -23.97 4.08 22.89
CA GLY A 259 -24.53 2.82 23.40
C GLY A 259 -23.74 1.60 22.91
N SER A 260 -24.40 0.43 22.88
CA SER A 260 -23.80 -0.82 22.40
C SER A 260 -23.83 -1.00 20.88
N GLY A 261 -24.30 0.01 20.13
CA GLY A 261 -24.26 -0.04 18.67
C GLY A 261 -22.85 0.22 18.12
N ALA A 262 -22.68 -0.08 16.83
CA ALA A 262 -21.37 -0.04 16.17
C ALA A 262 -20.85 1.40 15.97
N GLY A 263 -19.53 1.56 16.09
CA GLY A 263 -18.79 2.75 15.69
C GLY A 263 -17.89 2.45 14.49
N ALA A 264 -17.86 3.35 13.51
CA ALA A 264 -16.99 3.26 12.35
C ALA A 264 -16.39 4.62 11.99
N ALA A 265 -15.07 4.72 11.88
CA ALA A 265 -14.40 5.93 11.39
C ALA A 265 -13.39 5.62 10.29
N SER A 266 -13.50 6.33 9.17
CA SER A 266 -12.63 6.15 8.00
C SER A 266 -12.02 7.48 7.56
N ALA A 267 -10.69 7.52 7.44
CA ALA A 267 -9.96 8.66 6.88
C ALA A 267 -9.16 8.23 5.65
N TYR A 268 -9.48 8.84 4.51
CA TYR A 268 -8.86 8.60 3.21
C TYR A 268 -8.13 9.86 2.76
N ARG A 269 -6.82 9.75 2.49
CA ARG A 269 -6.04 10.85 1.93
C ARG A 269 -5.26 10.39 0.71
N THR A 270 -5.47 11.07 -0.41
CA THR A 270 -4.68 10.89 -1.63
C THR A 270 -3.97 12.20 -1.97
N GLY A 271 -2.65 12.14 -2.09
CA GLY A 271 -1.86 13.26 -2.61
C GLY A 271 -2.18 13.55 -4.08
N GLY A 272 -2.15 14.81 -4.49
CA GLY A 272 -2.32 15.18 -5.88
C GLY A 272 -1.17 14.69 -6.77
N ALA A 273 -1.45 14.39 -8.03
CA ALA A 273 -0.43 14.03 -9.01
C ALA A 273 0.42 15.26 -9.41
N GLY A 274 1.68 15.05 -9.77
CA GLY A 274 2.52 16.08 -10.37
C GLY A 274 2.13 16.39 -11.82
N GLY A 275 2.36 17.63 -12.26
CA GLY A 275 2.10 18.11 -13.61
C GLY A 275 3.15 17.63 -14.62
N ALA A 276 2.78 17.47 -15.89
CA ALA A 276 3.71 16.98 -16.91
C ALA A 276 4.75 18.03 -17.34
N GLY A 277 5.94 17.59 -17.71
CA GLY A 277 6.97 18.39 -18.37
C GLY A 277 7.03 18.11 -19.88
N LEU A 278 6.86 19.14 -20.70
CA LEU A 278 6.83 19.04 -22.16
C LEU A 278 8.04 19.75 -22.79
N SER A 279 8.49 19.30 -23.96
CA SER A 279 9.53 19.98 -24.76
C SER A 279 10.80 20.34 -23.96
N GLY A 280 11.33 19.39 -23.20
CA GLY A 280 12.52 19.56 -22.35
C GLY A 280 12.23 20.01 -20.92
N ALA A 281 10.98 20.27 -20.54
CA ALA A 281 10.62 20.58 -19.16
C ALA A 281 10.60 19.32 -18.29
N ASN A 282 10.91 19.48 -17.00
CA ASN A 282 10.79 18.42 -16.01
C ASN A 282 9.32 18.19 -15.62
N GLY A 283 8.97 16.95 -15.28
CA GLY A 283 7.70 16.63 -14.62
C GLY A 283 7.70 17.07 -13.16
N GLY A 284 6.54 17.47 -12.65
CA GLY A 284 6.33 17.84 -11.26
C GLY A 284 6.27 16.62 -10.35
N ALA A 285 6.60 16.80 -9.07
CA ALA A 285 6.50 15.72 -8.08
C ALA A 285 5.04 15.45 -7.68
N GLY A 286 4.73 14.19 -7.41
CA GLY A 286 3.49 13.80 -6.73
C GLY A 286 3.50 14.23 -5.26
N ALA A 287 2.35 14.57 -4.72
CA ALA A 287 2.24 15.00 -3.32
C ALA A 287 2.21 13.82 -2.34
N TYR A 288 2.63 14.07 -1.10
CA TYR A 288 2.61 13.06 -0.04
C TYR A 288 1.18 12.66 0.38
N GLY A 289 1.00 11.36 0.64
CA GLY A 289 -0.07 10.85 1.49
C GLY A 289 0.46 10.69 2.91
N TYR A 290 -0.08 11.42 3.88
CA TYR A 290 0.40 11.34 5.27
C TYR A 290 -0.78 11.40 6.25
N LEU A 291 -0.96 10.34 7.02
CA LEU A 291 -1.97 10.23 8.07
C LEU A 291 -1.29 9.74 9.36
N VAL A 292 -1.54 10.46 10.45
CA VAL A 292 -1.10 10.08 11.79
C VAL A 292 -2.28 10.28 12.71
N ASN A 293 -2.76 9.20 13.33
CA ASN A 293 -3.90 9.24 14.26
C ASN A 293 -5.12 9.99 13.68
N ALA A 294 -5.34 9.85 12.36
CA ALA A 294 -6.41 10.52 11.65
C ALA A 294 -7.80 9.92 11.90
N VAL A 295 -7.86 8.72 12.49
CA VAL A 295 -9.12 8.10 12.90
C VAL A 295 -9.13 7.85 14.39
N SER A 296 -10.29 8.07 14.99
CA SER A 296 -10.56 7.73 16.39
C SER A 296 -12.00 7.25 16.54
N GLY A 297 -12.26 6.51 17.61
CA GLY A 297 -13.62 6.22 18.00
C GLY A 297 -13.73 5.51 19.33
N THR A 298 -14.96 5.43 19.82
CA THR A 298 -15.32 4.78 21.09
C THR A 298 -16.68 4.11 20.97
N THR A 299 -16.86 2.99 21.68
CA THR A 299 -18.17 2.33 21.82
C THR A 299 -18.41 1.90 23.28
N ASN A 300 -19.65 1.57 23.64
CA ASN A 300 -20.00 1.05 24.95
C ASN A 300 -20.41 -0.43 24.85
N GLY A 301 -19.44 -1.30 24.56
CA GLY A 301 -19.64 -2.75 24.36
C GLY A 301 -20.07 -3.14 22.95
N GLY A 302 -20.01 -2.21 22.00
CA GLY A 302 -20.24 -2.47 20.58
C GLY A 302 -18.96 -2.87 19.83
N ALA A 303 -19.07 -3.04 18.51
CA ALA A 303 -17.92 -3.20 17.62
C ALA A 303 -17.40 -1.83 17.16
N LEU A 304 -16.09 -1.64 17.21
CA LEU A 304 -15.40 -0.47 16.67
C LEU A 304 -14.59 -0.87 15.42
N SER A 305 -14.86 -0.20 14.30
CA SER A 305 -14.09 -0.35 13.06
C SER A 305 -13.39 0.95 12.70
N LEU A 306 -12.09 0.89 12.40
CA LEU A 306 -11.30 2.05 12.01
C LEU A 306 -10.53 1.77 10.73
N THR A 307 -10.60 2.69 9.77
CA THR A 307 -9.87 2.59 8.51
C THR A 307 -9.05 3.85 8.27
N GLN A 308 -7.76 3.72 8.03
CA GLN A 308 -6.90 4.85 7.69
C GLN A 308 -6.05 4.51 6.46
N GLN A 309 -6.28 5.23 5.35
CA GLN A 309 -5.60 4.99 4.09
C GLN A 309 -4.89 6.26 3.60
N ALA A 310 -3.58 6.17 3.46
CA ALA A 310 -2.73 7.20 2.86
C ALA A 310 -2.22 6.74 1.49
N VAL A 311 -2.45 7.55 0.46
CA VAL A 311 -1.96 7.29 -0.90
C VAL A 311 -1.13 8.47 -1.37
N GLY A 312 0.07 8.20 -1.85
CA GLY A 312 0.93 9.18 -2.48
C GLY A 312 0.47 9.53 -3.90
N GLY A 313 0.63 10.79 -4.30
CA GLY A 313 0.34 11.21 -5.67
C GLY A 313 1.37 10.66 -6.66
N ALA A 314 0.97 10.36 -7.89
CA ALA A 314 1.91 9.98 -8.93
C ALA A 314 2.81 11.16 -9.34
N GLY A 315 4.04 10.87 -9.75
CA GLY A 315 4.93 11.84 -10.38
C GLY A 315 4.50 12.21 -11.79
N GLY A 316 4.80 13.44 -12.22
CA GLY A 316 4.51 13.93 -13.56
C GLY A 316 5.46 13.37 -14.61
N SER A 317 4.95 12.99 -15.77
CA SER A 317 5.78 12.54 -16.89
C SER A 317 6.64 13.67 -17.47
N SER A 318 7.71 13.33 -18.20
CA SER A 318 8.53 14.30 -18.92
C SER A 318 8.89 13.83 -20.34
N ALA A 319 8.96 14.79 -21.27
CA ALA A 319 9.50 14.62 -22.61
C ALA A 319 10.77 15.45 -22.80
N GLY A 320 11.94 14.81 -22.73
CA GLY A 320 13.26 15.44 -22.87
C GLY A 320 13.81 16.13 -21.61
N GLY A 321 13.07 16.12 -20.48
CA GLY A 321 13.52 16.58 -19.16
C GLY A 321 13.54 15.44 -18.11
N LEU A 322 13.62 15.77 -16.82
CA LEU A 322 13.51 14.79 -15.73
C LEU A 322 12.04 14.49 -15.43
N ALA A 323 11.65 13.22 -15.38
CA ALA A 323 10.34 12.86 -14.87
C ALA A 323 10.23 13.12 -13.35
N GLY A 324 9.02 13.42 -12.88
CA GLY A 324 8.76 13.71 -11.47
C GLY A 324 8.68 12.44 -10.62
N ALA A 325 9.19 12.48 -9.39
CA ALA A 325 9.05 11.36 -8.46
C ALA A 325 7.60 11.22 -7.96
N GLY A 326 7.22 10.00 -7.60
CA GLY A 326 5.99 9.75 -6.85
C GLY A 326 6.03 10.36 -5.44
N GLY A 327 4.86 10.55 -4.84
CA GLY A 327 4.71 11.01 -3.47
C GLY A 327 4.80 9.86 -2.46
N VAL A 328 5.51 10.05 -1.36
CA VAL A 328 5.57 9.04 -0.28
C VAL A 328 4.21 8.91 0.41
N ALA A 329 3.84 7.68 0.80
CA ALA A 329 2.69 7.40 1.65
C ALA A 329 3.11 6.93 3.06
N THR A 330 2.49 7.53 4.09
CA THR A 330 2.65 7.11 5.48
C THR A 330 1.31 7.10 6.19
N SER A 331 1.01 5.98 6.84
CA SER A 331 -0.21 5.77 7.61
C SER A 331 0.18 5.22 8.99
N ASN A 332 0.03 6.02 10.04
CA ASN A 332 0.41 5.63 11.41
C ASN A 332 -0.78 5.77 12.35
N LEU A 333 -1.11 4.70 13.08
CA LEU A 333 -2.19 4.72 14.05
C LEU A 333 -1.76 4.11 15.38
N THR A 334 -1.97 4.87 16.45
CA THR A 334 -1.82 4.43 17.83
C THR A 334 -3.18 4.53 18.51
N LEU A 335 -3.70 3.43 19.05
CA LEU A 335 -5.00 3.40 19.72
C LEU A 335 -4.97 2.54 20.99
N HIS A 336 -5.57 3.08 22.06
CA HIS A 336 -5.69 2.40 23.35
C HIS A 336 -7.17 2.39 23.78
N ASP A 337 -7.94 1.42 23.29
CA ASP A 337 -9.36 1.24 23.66
C ASP A 337 -9.50 0.76 25.12
N ALA A 338 -8.47 0.10 25.66
CA ALA A 338 -8.46 -0.37 27.05
C ALA A 338 -8.30 0.73 28.12
N ALA A 339 -7.91 1.95 27.74
CA ALA A 339 -7.62 3.03 28.69
C ALA A 339 -8.87 3.82 29.16
N GLY A 340 -10.00 3.68 28.46
CA GLY A 340 -11.23 4.43 28.70
C GLY A 340 -12.30 3.68 29.52
N ALA A 341 -13.31 4.43 29.98
CA ALA A 341 -14.52 3.85 30.59
C ALA A 341 -15.46 3.21 29.55
N ALA A 342 -15.47 3.76 28.33
CA ALA A 342 -16.15 3.21 27.16
C ALA A 342 -15.20 2.24 26.46
N LYS A 343 -15.55 0.95 26.43
CA LYS A 343 -14.73 -0.13 25.88
C LYS A 343 -15.45 -0.83 24.76
N SER A 344 -14.73 -1.21 23.72
CA SER A 344 -15.28 -1.96 22.61
C SER A 344 -15.24 -3.47 22.91
N ALA A 345 -16.29 -4.18 22.51
CA ALA A 345 -16.33 -5.65 22.62
C ALA A 345 -15.46 -6.32 21.56
N SER A 346 -15.33 -5.68 20.39
CA SER A 346 -14.39 -6.05 19.35
C SER A 346 -13.84 -4.81 18.66
N LEU A 347 -12.61 -4.91 18.17
CA LEU A 347 -11.88 -3.85 17.51
C LEU A 347 -11.30 -4.36 16.20
N ALA A 348 -11.70 -3.76 15.09
CA ALA A 348 -11.18 -4.04 13.76
C ALA A 348 -10.48 -2.78 13.23
N VAL A 349 -9.22 -2.91 12.83
CA VAL A 349 -8.43 -1.79 12.30
C VAL A 349 -7.81 -2.19 10.97
N GLN A 350 -8.02 -1.37 9.96
CA GLN A 350 -7.32 -1.45 8.68
C GLN A 350 -6.49 -0.18 8.47
N LEU A 351 -5.21 -0.38 8.17
CA LEU A 351 -4.25 0.68 7.93
C LEU A 351 -3.55 0.43 6.59
N THR A 352 -3.63 1.39 5.66
CA THR A 352 -3.05 1.23 4.32
C THR A 352 -2.14 2.41 3.97
N ALA A 353 -0.98 2.15 3.38
CA ALA A 353 -0.05 3.17 2.88
C ALA A 353 0.50 2.80 1.49
N ASP A 354 0.03 3.47 0.44
CA ASP A 354 0.41 3.20 -0.96
C ASP A 354 1.24 4.33 -1.53
N GLY A 355 2.53 4.08 -1.75
CA GLY A 355 3.45 5.03 -2.38
C GLY A 355 3.04 5.38 -3.81
N GLY A 356 3.21 6.63 -4.20
CA GLY A 356 2.91 7.09 -5.55
C GLY A 356 3.89 6.52 -6.58
N ALA A 357 3.41 6.20 -7.78
CA ALA A 357 4.25 5.80 -8.89
C ALA A 357 5.15 6.95 -9.39
N GLY A 358 6.33 6.61 -9.91
CA GLY A 358 7.22 7.55 -10.57
C GLY A 358 6.68 8.00 -11.93
N GLY A 359 6.97 9.24 -12.33
CA GLY A 359 6.61 9.76 -13.64
C GLY A 359 7.38 9.06 -14.77
N ALA A 360 6.73 8.92 -15.93
CA ALA A 360 7.37 8.32 -17.10
C ALA A 360 8.28 9.33 -17.83
N GLY A 361 9.41 8.85 -18.34
CA GLY A 361 10.30 9.58 -19.24
C GLY A 361 10.04 9.23 -20.70
N SER A 362 10.14 10.21 -21.59
CA SER A 362 10.05 10.06 -23.04
C SER A 362 11.06 10.97 -23.76
N ALA A 363 11.30 10.73 -25.06
CA ALA A 363 12.26 11.51 -25.87
C ALA A 363 13.68 11.58 -25.26
N GLY A 364 14.20 10.43 -24.81
CA GLY A 364 15.54 10.31 -24.19
C GLY A 364 15.56 10.47 -22.66
N SER A 365 14.44 10.82 -22.03
CA SER A 365 14.33 10.90 -20.58
C SER A 365 14.19 9.53 -19.90
N ALA A 366 14.83 9.38 -18.75
CA ALA A 366 14.61 8.26 -17.84
C ALA A 366 13.28 8.41 -17.08
N GLY A 367 12.71 7.28 -16.65
CA GLY A 367 11.59 7.27 -15.71
C GLY A 367 12.05 7.61 -14.29
N ALA A 368 11.18 8.22 -13.50
CA ALA A 368 11.46 8.55 -12.10
C ALA A 368 11.20 7.36 -11.18
N ALA A 369 11.81 7.36 -10.00
CA ALA A 369 11.52 6.34 -9.00
C ALA A 369 10.08 6.44 -8.48
N GLY A 370 9.49 5.28 -8.17
CA GLY A 370 8.32 5.19 -7.34
C GLY A 370 8.65 5.52 -5.88
N ALA A 371 7.64 5.93 -5.13
CA ALA A 371 7.81 6.34 -3.74
C ALA A 371 7.48 5.22 -2.76
N SER A 372 7.98 5.31 -1.53
CA SER A 372 7.72 4.30 -0.51
C SER A 372 6.30 4.34 0.04
N GLY A 373 5.79 3.18 0.47
CA GLY A 373 4.62 3.04 1.33
C GLY A 373 5.03 2.54 2.72
N SER A 374 4.56 3.20 3.79
CA SER A 374 4.85 2.82 5.17
C SER A 374 3.60 2.88 6.04
N ALA A 375 3.17 1.74 6.55
CA ALA A 375 2.04 1.63 7.47
C ALA A 375 2.49 1.07 8.83
N THR A 376 2.12 1.73 9.93
CA THR A 376 2.48 1.29 11.30
C THR A 376 1.32 1.43 12.27
N LEU A 377 0.92 0.31 12.87
CA LEU A 377 -0.18 0.21 13.83
C LEU A 377 0.34 -0.20 15.21
N ALA A 378 -0.11 0.49 16.25
CA ALA A 378 0.02 0.07 17.64
C ALA A 378 -1.36 0.11 18.31
N LEU A 379 -1.81 -1.04 18.82
CA LEU A 379 -3.19 -1.25 19.23
C LEU A 379 -3.29 -1.96 20.58
N THR A 380 -4.11 -1.46 21.48
CA THR A 380 -4.51 -2.17 22.70
C THR A 380 -6.03 -2.20 22.81
N GLY A 381 -6.62 -3.39 22.62
CA GLY A 381 -8.06 -3.64 22.71
C GLY A 381 -8.47 -4.22 24.07
N ALA A 382 -9.66 -3.83 24.55
CA ALA A 382 -10.26 -4.44 25.74
C ALA A 382 -10.92 -5.80 25.43
N GLY A 383 -11.48 -5.95 24.23
CA GLY A 383 -12.10 -7.17 23.71
C GLY A 383 -11.21 -7.91 22.70
N SER A 384 -11.82 -8.56 21.71
CA SER A 384 -11.08 -9.19 20.61
C SER A 384 -10.55 -8.14 19.63
N VAL A 385 -9.43 -8.45 18.98
CA VAL A 385 -8.76 -7.54 18.05
C VAL A 385 -8.50 -8.23 16.71
N THR A 386 -8.82 -7.52 15.62
CA THR A 386 -8.34 -7.82 14.27
C THR A 386 -7.60 -6.59 13.73
N ALA A 387 -6.36 -6.77 13.30
CA ALA A 387 -5.48 -5.71 12.83
C ALA A 387 -4.89 -6.08 11.47
N ASN A 388 -5.19 -5.30 10.45
CA ASN A 388 -4.68 -5.46 9.09
C ASN A 388 -3.88 -4.21 8.72
N VAL A 389 -2.63 -4.41 8.32
CA VAL A 389 -1.71 -3.34 7.93
C VAL A 389 -1.12 -3.64 6.57
N ASP A 390 -1.45 -2.82 5.58
CA ASP A 390 -1.04 -2.99 4.20
C ASP A 390 -0.12 -1.82 3.80
N ALA A 391 1.01 -2.12 3.18
CA ALA A 391 1.91 -1.10 2.65
C ALA A 391 2.42 -1.48 1.27
N ALA A 392 2.26 -0.60 0.29
CA ALA A 392 2.76 -0.81 -1.05
C ALA A 392 3.72 0.30 -1.48
N GLY A 393 4.85 -0.08 -2.06
CA GLY A 393 5.74 0.83 -2.75
C GLY A 393 5.17 1.18 -4.13
N GLY A 394 5.33 2.43 -4.54
CA GLY A 394 4.96 2.87 -5.89
C GLY A 394 5.87 2.24 -6.94
N ALA A 395 5.33 1.94 -8.12
CA ALA A 395 6.14 1.47 -9.24
C ALA A 395 7.08 2.58 -9.76
N GLY A 396 8.23 2.19 -10.28
CA GLY A 396 9.10 3.07 -11.05
C GLY A 396 8.46 3.48 -12.37
N GLY A 397 8.75 4.71 -12.81
CA GLY A 397 8.28 5.23 -14.09
C GLY A 397 8.96 4.54 -15.27
N ALA A 398 8.23 4.34 -16.36
CA ALA A 398 8.83 3.86 -17.61
C ALA A 398 9.83 4.88 -18.17
N GLY A 399 10.95 4.43 -18.73
CA GLY A 399 11.88 5.26 -19.50
C GLY A 399 11.56 5.23 -21.00
N ALA A 400 12.16 6.15 -21.76
CA ALA A 400 12.20 6.05 -23.22
C ALA A 400 12.93 4.78 -23.69
N THR A 401 12.82 4.42 -24.97
CA THR A 401 13.65 3.36 -25.57
C THR A 401 15.13 3.64 -25.30
N ASN A 402 15.84 2.68 -24.69
CA ASN A 402 17.23 2.77 -24.23
C ASN A 402 17.51 3.73 -23.05
N ALA A 403 16.47 4.27 -22.39
CA ALA A 403 16.62 5.02 -21.14
C ALA A 403 16.27 4.14 -19.93
N LEU A 404 16.86 4.44 -18.78
CA LEU A 404 16.61 3.68 -17.55
C LEU A 404 15.14 3.84 -17.12
N THR A 405 14.52 2.71 -16.75
CA THR A 405 13.27 2.72 -15.98
C THR A 405 13.56 3.12 -14.54
N GLY A 406 12.58 3.73 -13.88
CA GLY A 406 12.68 4.10 -12.48
C GLY A 406 12.80 2.86 -11.58
N ALA A 407 13.44 3.03 -10.43
CA ALA A 407 13.36 2.05 -9.35
C ALA A 407 11.94 2.04 -8.74
N GLY A 408 11.51 0.88 -8.25
CA GLY A 408 10.31 0.78 -7.45
C GLY A 408 10.54 1.30 -6.02
N GLY A 409 9.47 1.75 -5.38
CA GLY A 409 9.49 2.23 -4.00
C GLY A 409 9.50 1.07 -3.00
N ALA A 410 10.14 1.26 -1.84
CA ALA A 410 10.10 0.27 -0.77
C ALA A 410 8.74 0.24 -0.05
N ALA A 411 8.42 -0.88 0.58
CA ALA A 411 7.22 -1.07 1.39
C ALA A 411 7.56 -1.54 2.80
N LYS A 412 6.87 -0.96 3.80
CA LYS A 412 6.96 -1.40 5.20
C LYS A 412 5.59 -1.46 5.85
N ALA A 413 5.16 -2.66 6.23
CA ALA A 413 3.97 -2.88 7.04
C ALA A 413 4.39 -3.36 8.45
N SER A 414 3.88 -2.71 9.49
CA SER A 414 4.16 -3.12 10.87
C SER A 414 2.92 -3.00 11.75
N ALA A 415 2.62 -4.06 12.48
CA ALA A 415 1.44 -4.12 13.34
C ALA A 415 1.79 -4.71 14.70
N THR A 416 1.56 -3.93 15.76
CA THR A 416 1.60 -4.41 17.14
C THR A 416 0.19 -4.34 17.73
N ALA A 417 -0.36 -5.47 18.15
CA ALA A 417 -1.70 -5.53 18.72
C ALA A 417 -1.74 -6.37 19.99
N THR A 418 -2.42 -5.87 21.02
CA THR A 418 -2.67 -6.57 22.27
C THR A 418 -4.17 -6.65 22.55
N ALA A 419 -4.64 -7.83 22.92
CA ALA A 419 -6.03 -8.09 23.30
C ALA A 419 -6.10 -8.96 24.57
N ALA A 420 -7.17 -8.82 25.35
CA ALA A 420 -7.42 -9.69 26.50
C ALA A 420 -7.86 -11.11 26.10
N THR A 421 -8.34 -11.30 24.88
CA THR A 421 -8.85 -12.57 24.34
C THR A 421 -8.13 -12.94 23.04
N SER A 422 -8.84 -13.05 21.92
CA SER A 422 -8.28 -13.39 20.62
C SER A 422 -7.73 -12.15 19.90
N VAL A 423 -6.58 -12.32 19.26
CA VAL A 423 -5.92 -11.29 18.44
C VAL A 423 -5.48 -11.89 17.12
N ASN A 424 -5.93 -11.29 16.00
CA ASN A 424 -5.48 -11.67 14.66
C ASN A 424 -4.78 -10.46 14.05
N VAL A 425 -3.52 -10.63 13.67
CA VAL A 425 -2.70 -9.55 13.12
C VAL A 425 -2.13 -10.00 11.79
N THR A 426 -2.33 -9.19 10.76
CA THR A 426 -1.74 -9.36 9.44
C THR A 426 -1.00 -8.09 9.05
N ALA A 427 0.23 -8.23 8.59
CA ALA A 427 0.99 -7.17 7.93
C ALA A 427 1.37 -7.65 6.51
N ASP A 428 1.01 -6.89 5.49
CA ASP A 428 1.32 -7.16 4.08
C ASP A 428 2.14 -6.00 3.51
N ALA A 429 3.34 -6.29 3.02
CA ALA A 429 4.25 -5.33 2.41
C ALA A 429 4.55 -5.73 0.96
N ILE A 430 4.25 -4.85 0.01
CA ILE A 430 4.49 -5.09 -1.41
C ILE A 430 5.46 -4.04 -1.96
N GLY A 431 6.67 -4.47 -2.25
CA GLY A 431 7.70 -3.67 -2.90
C GLY A 431 7.26 -3.22 -4.28
N GLY A 432 7.48 -1.95 -4.60
CA GLY A 432 7.17 -1.40 -5.92
C GLY A 432 8.03 -2.05 -7.00
N GLN A 433 7.46 -2.27 -8.18
CA GLN A 433 8.19 -2.81 -9.31
C GLN A 433 9.04 -1.72 -10.00
N GLY A 434 10.24 -2.05 -10.50
CA GLY A 434 11.06 -1.13 -11.27
C GLY A 434 12.33 -1.77 -11.84
N ALA A 435 13.26 -0.95 -12.36
CA ALA A 435 14.60 -1.40 -12.78
C ALA A 435 15.34 -2.09 -11.63
N THR A 436 15.19 -1.52 -10.44
CA THR A 436 15.49 -2.15 -9.16
C THR A 436 14.16 -2.27 -8.44
N ALA A 437 13.86 -3.48 -7.96
CA ALA A 437 12.66 -3.72 -7.19
C ALA A 437 12.75 -3.00 -5.83
N GLY A 438 11.62 -2.50 -5.33
CA GLY A 438 11.53 -1.99 -3.97
C GLY A 438 11.58 -3.14 -2.97
N ALA A 439 12.37 -3.01 -1.90
CA ALA A 439 12.34 -4.00 -0.83
C ALA A 439 11.01 -3.93 -0.05
N ALA A 440 10.51 -5.09 0.37
CA ALA A 440 9.32 -5.23 1.21
C ALA A 440 9.68 -5.78 2.58
N THR A 441 9.04 -5.27 3.63
CA THR A 441 9.21 -5.78 5.00
C THR A 441 7.91 -5.71 5.75
N ALA A 442 7.45 -6.86 6.24
CA ALA A 442 6.28 -6.98 7.10
C ALA A 442 6.68 -7.56 8.46
N VAL A 443 6.15 -6.96 9.53
CA VAL A 443 6.36 -7.42 10.90
C VAL A 443 5.07 -7.35 11.67
N THR A 444 4.71 -8.44 12.34
CA THR A 444 3.60 -8.46 13.29
C THR A 444 4.08 -8.79 14.69
N THR A 445 3.41 -8.21 15.68
CA THR A 445 3.54 -8.57 17.09
C THR A 445 2.14 -8.64 17.67
N ALA A 446 1.69 -9.84 18.00
CA ALA A 446 0.36 -10.09 18.52
C ALA A 446 0.46 -10.61 19.96
N THR A 447 -0.27 -10.00 20.90
CA THR A 447 -0.32 -10.46 22.30
C THR A 447 -1.75 -10.76 22.72
N GLY A 448 -2.03 -12.01 23.10
CA GLY A 448 -3.36 -12.46 23.53
C GLY A 448 -3.37 -13.91 23.98
N THR A 449 -4.57 -14.45 24.26
CA THR A 449 -4.74 -15.85 24.68
C THR A 449 -4.98 -16.81 23.51
N GLY A 450 -5.11 -16.29 22.29
CA GLY A 450 -5.44 -17.04 21.07
C GLY A 450 -5.42 -16.15 19.82
N GLY A 451 -5.43 -16.77 18.63
CA GLY A 451 -5.48 -16.09 17.34
C GLY A 451 -4.23 -16.33 16.49
N SER A 452 -3.90 -15.44 15.57
CA SER A 452 -2.76 -15.56 14.64
C SER A 452 -1.95 -14.27 14.47
N ALA A 453 -0.69 -14.45 14.09
CA ALA A 453 0.21 -13.39 13.65
C ALA A 453 0.80 -13.80 12.29
N THR A 454 0.58 -12.97 11.27
CA THR A 454 0.99 -13.28 9.88
C THR A 454 1.67 -12.05 9.26
N ALA A 455 2.85 -12.25 8.70
CA ALA A 455 3.58 -11.24 7.94
C ALA A 455 3.82 -11.76 6.51
N ASP A 456 3.50 -10.94 5.51
CA ASP A 456 3.75 -11.20 4.10
C ASP A 456 4.61 -10.05 3.53
N ALA A 457 5.67 -10.40 2.84
CA ALA A 457 6.48 -9.45 2.08
C ALA A 457 6.69 -9.98 0.67
N SER A 458 6.36 -9.19 -0.35
CA SER A 458 6.56 -9.54 -1.74
C SER A 458 7.19 -8.41 -2.55
N THR A 459 7.91 -8.75 -3.61
CA THR A 459 8.49 -7.76 -4.53
C THR A 459 8.69 -8.35 -5.92
N SER A 460 8.78 -7.47 -6.92
CA SER A 460 8.99 -7.89 -8.31
C SER A 460 9.83 -6.89 -9.10
N THR A 461 10.52 -7.39 -10.13
CA THR A 461 11.20 -6.57 -11.14
C THR A 461 10.43 -6.60 -12.46
N LEU A 462 10.84 -5.76 -13.39
CA LEU A 462 10.48 -5.91 -14.80
C LEU A 462 11.08 -7.21 -15.38
N ALA A 463 10.49 -7.68 -16.49
CA ALA A 463 11.02 -8.81 -17.26
C ALA A 463 12.45 -8.55 -17.78
N GLY A 464 13.20 -9.63 -18.03
CA GLY A 464 14.60 -9.57 -18.48
C GLY A 464 15.63 -9.58 -17.35
N ASN A 465 15.20 -9.80 -16.11
CA ASN A 465 16.08 -10.07 -14.96
C ASN A 465 16.01 -11.55 -14.60
N LEU A 466 17.10 -12.12 -14.06
CA LEU A 466 17.17 -13.53 -13.68
C LEU A 466 16.09 -13.91 -12.67
N VAL A 467 15.82 -13.06 -11.67
CA VAL A 467 14.72 -13.23 -10.73
C VAL A 467 13.71 -12.11 -10.96
N THR A 468 12.45 -12.47 -11.14
CA THR A 468 11.37 -11.52 -11.49
C THR A 468 10.38 -11.30 -10.35
N SER A 469 10.28 -12.25 -9.42
CA SER A 469 9.54 -12.08 -8.17
C SER A 469 10.23 -12.81 -7.02
N ALA A 470 10.03 -12.29 -5.81
CA ALA A 470 10.40 -12.91 -4.56
C ALA A 470 9.33 -12.59 -3.51
N SER A 471 8.87 -13.59 -2.76
CA SER A 471 7.96 -13.42 -1.62
C SER A 471 8.43 -14.22 -0.41
N ALA A 472 8.05 -13.74 0.76
CA ALA A 472 8.25 -14.39 2.04
C ALA A 472 6.96 -14.28 2.86
N GLU A 473 6.51 -15.39 3.43
CA GLU A 473 5.37 -15.42 4.36
C GLU A 473 5.81 -16.07 5.67
N ALA A 474 5.48 -15.44 6.78
CA ALA A 474 5.72 -15.96 8.12
C ALA A 474 4.42 -15.93 8.92
N SER A 475 4.02 -17.06 9.49
CA SER A 475 2.74 -17.20 10.20
C SER A 475 2.89 -18.07 11.44
N THR A 476 2.23 -17.68 12.53
CA THR A 476 2.22 -18.43 13.78
C THR A 476 0.92 -18.21 14.56
N THR A 477 0.66 -19.09 15.51
CA THR A 477 -0.47 -18.98 16.44
C THR A 477 -0.12 -18.13 17.65
N VAL A 478 -1.10 -17.43 18.21
CA VAL A 478 -0.91 -16.58 19.38
C VAL A 478 -1.25 -17.33 20.67
N ALA A 479 -0.27 -17.52 21.54
CA ALA A 479 -0.45 -17.94 22.93
C ALA A 479 0.53 -17.18 23.84
N GLY A 480 0.13 -15.99 24.27
CA GLY A 480 1.04 -14.99 24.83
C GLY A 480 1.43 -13.99 23.77
N THR A 481 2.72 -13.66 23.65
CA THR A 481 3.24 -12.80 22.58
C THR A 481 3.74 -13.65 21.42
N ALA A 482 3.34 -13.27 20.19
CA ALA A 482 3.70 -13.87 18.92
C ALA A 482 4.32 -12.85 17.98
N ILE A 483 5.50 -13.14 17.43
CA ILE A 483 6.16 -12.30 16.42
C ILE A 483 6.30 -13.08 15.12
N ALA A 484 5.83 -12.51 14.02
CA ALA A 484 6.09 -13.01 12.67
C ALA A 484 6.76 -11.92 11.82
N GLN A 485 7.80 -12.30 11.10
CA GLN A 485 8.59 -11.40 10.26
C GLN A 485 8.76 -11.97 8.85
N ALA A 486 8.42 -11.15 7.86
CA ALA A 486 8.64 -11.43 6.45
C ALA A 486 9.47 -10.31 5.79
N GLN A 487 10.44 -10.69 4.97
CA GLN A 487 11.22 -9.74 4.17
C GLN A 487 11.52 -10.28 2.78
N ALA A 488 11.26 -9.47 1.75
CA ALA A 488 11.53 -9.82 0.37
C ALA A 488 12.27 -8.69 -0.35
N ALA A 489 13.34 -9.05 -1.07
CA ALA A 489 14.13 -8.14 -1.89
C ALA A 489 14.59 -8.85 -3.18
N ILE A 490 14.90 -8.07 -4.21
CA ILE A 490 15.61 -8.55 -5.40
C ILE A 490 16.81 -7.63 -5.63
N GLY A 491 18.02 -8.21 -5.60
CA GLY A 491 19.28 -7.49 -5.62
C GLY A 491 19.74 -7.01 -4.23
N GLY A 492 21.04 -6.74 -4.12
CA GLY A 492 21.64 -6.17 -2.91
C GLY A 492 22.19 -7.21 -1.92
N ALA A 493 22.48 -6.77 -0.69
CA ALA A 493 22.90 -7.67 0.37
C ALA A 493 21.70 -8.42 0.93
N ALA A 494 21.86 -9.71 1.19
CA ALA A 494 20.88 -10.45 1.97
C ALA A 494 20.86 -9.89 3.41
N PRO A 495 19.69 -9.80 4.05
CA PRO A 495 19.61 -9.41 5.45
C PRO A 495 20.38 -10.38 6.34
N GLY A 496 20.77 -9.92 7.53
CA GLY A 496 21.36 -10.80 8.52
C GLY A 496 20.31 -11.75 9.08
N LEU A 497 20.72 -12.98 9.39
CA LEU A 497 19.87 -13.98 10.01
C LEU A 497 19.26 -13.46 11.31
N VAL A 498 17.95 -13.59 11.45
CA VAL A 498 17.20 -13.22 12.65
C VAL A 498 16.97 -14.48 13.48
N ASN A 499 17.18 -14.40 14.79
CA ASN A 499 17.06 -15.57 15.65
C ASN A 499 16.05 -15.32 16.77
N GLY A 500 15.19 -16.30 17.02
CA GLY A 500 14.33 -16.34 18.21
C GLY A 500 12.97 -15.64 18.10
N ASP A 501 12.60 -15.12 16.93
CA ASP A 501 11.20 -14.77 16.64
C ASP A 501 10.40 -16.07 16.37
N GLN A 502 9.07 -16.00 16.48
CA GLN A 502 8.25 -17.21 16.40
C GLN A 502 7.97 -17.66 14.98
N ALA A 503 8.00 -16.77 14.00
CA ALA A 503 8.02 -17.15 12.58
C ALA A 503 8.88 -16.15 11.81
N ILE A 504 9.82 -16.67 11.02
CA ILE A 504 10.76 -15.86 10.22
C ILE A 504 10.79 -16.42 8.81
N ALA A 505 10.54 -15.56 7.83
CA ALA A 505 10.77 -15.85 6.43
C ALA A 505 11.47 -14.67 5.78
N GLN A 506 12.61 -14.90 5.15
CA GLN A 506 13.34 -13.85 4.43
C GLN A 506 13.87 -14.39 3.12
N VAL A 507 13.81 -13.57 2.08
CA VAL A 507 14.38 -13.91 0.77
C VAL A 507 14.99 -12.69 0.11
N THR A 508 16.17 -12.89 -0.47
CA THR A 508 16.80 -11.96 -1.41
C THR A 508 17.07 -12.70 -2.71
N GLY A 509 16.24 -12.45 -3.72
CA GLY A 509 16.46 -12.89 -5.08
C GLY A 509 17.64 -12.16 -5.72
N ALA A 510 18.36 -12.82 -6.63
CA ALA A 510 19.57 -12.30 -7.29
C ALA A 510 20.53 -11.57 -6.31
N PRO A 511 21.01 -12.24 -5.25
CA PRO A 511 21.81 -11.63 -4.20
C PRO A 511 23.16 -11.12 -4.73
N SER A 512 23.72 -10.11 -4.05
CA SER A 512 25.05 -9.58 -4.39
C SER A 512 26.15 -10.63 -4.22
N ALA A 513 27.19 -10.54 -5.06
CA ALA A 513 28.34 -11.44 -5.01
C ALA A 513 29.05 -11.44 -3.64
N ALA A 514 29.02 -10.31 -2.92
CA ALA A 514 29.57 -10.22 -1.57
C ALA A 514 28.79 -11.10 -0.58
N ALA A 515 27.46 -11.13 -0.67
CA ALA A 515 26.60 -11.93 0.20
C ALA A 515 26.80 -13.44 -0.04
N THR A 516 26.81 -13.87 -1.31
CA THR A 516 27.00 -15.30 -1.63
C THR A 516 28.41 -15.77 -1.30
N SER A 517 29.45 -14.95 -1.56
CA SER A 517 30.83 -15.29 -1.19
C SER A 517 31.01 -15.48 0.31
N ALA A 518 30.32 -14.70 1.15
CA ALA A 518 30.36 -14.87 2.60
C ALA A 518 29.79 -16.22 3.03
N VAL A 519 28.68 -16.66 2.42
CA VAL A 519 28.09 -17.99 2.67
C VAL A 519 29.04 -19.10 2.22
N LEU A 520 29.56 -19.05 1.00
CA LEU A 520 30.46 -20.10 0.49
C LEU A 520 31.77 -20.20 1.30
N ALA A 521 32.31 -19.06 1.75
CA ALA A 521 33.54 -19.05 2.55
C ALA A 521 33.36 -19.73 3.92
N ALA A 522 32.16 -19.67 4.49
CA ALA A 522 31.83 -20.33 5.76
C ALA A 522 31.43 -21.81 5.60
N ASN A 523 31.07 -22.25 4.38
CA ASN A 523 30.44 -23.54 4.10
C ASN A 523 31.16 -24.29 2.96
N PRO A 524 32.26 -25.01 3.25
CA PRO A 524 33.09 -25.67 2.25
C PRO A 524 32.39 -26.73 1.41
N ALA A 525 31.42 -27.49 1.95
CA ALA A 525 30.72 -28.51 1.18
C ALA A 525 29.71 -27.89 0.21
N ILE A 526 29.00 -26.83 0.63
CA ILE A 526 28.17 -26.03 -0.28
C ILE A 526 29.04 -25.40 -1.38
N ALA A 527 30.18 -24.82 -1.03
CA ALA A 527 31.12 -24.25 -2.01
C ALA A 527 31.63 -25.29 -3.01
N ALA A 528 31.92 -26.52 -2.56
CA ALA A 528 32.33 -27.61 -3.44
C ALA A 528 31.22 -28.03 -4.41
N ALA A 529 29.97 -28.07 -3.96
CA ALA A 529 28.82 -28.43 -4.78
C ALA A 529 28.50 -27.37 -5.85
N PHE A 530 28.52 -26.08 -5.49
CA PHE A 530 28.29 -24.97 -6.43
C PHE A 530 29.46 -24.72 -7.39
N GLY A 531 30.67 -25.18 -7.08
CA GLY A 531 31.82 -25.09 -7.98
C GLY A 531 32.27 -23.66 -8.31
N ALA A 532 32.98 -23.51 -9.43
CA ALA A 532 33.56 -22.25 -9.86
C ALA A 532 32.62 -21.46 -10.78
N ALA A 533 32.14 -20.30 -10.33
CA ALA A 533 31.21 -19.40 -11.03
C ALA A 533 29.75 -19.91 -11.21
N PRO A 534 29.06 -20.24 -10.10
CA PRO A 534 27.61 -20.52 -10.11
C PRO A 534 26.76 -19.28 -10.42
N SER A 535 25.55 -19.51 -10.91
CA SER A 535 24.49 -18.49 -11.03
C SER A 535 23.54 -18.59 -9.83
N PHE A 536 23.60 -17.63 -8.91
CA PHE A 536 22.75 -17.66 -7.71
C PHE A 536 21.38 -17.05 -7.96
N PHE A 537 20.34 -17.78 -7.55
CA PHE A 537 18.95 -17.33 -7.64
C PHE A 537 18.53 -16.61 -6.38
N ALA A 538 18.85 -17.13 -5.20
CA ALA A 538 18.44 -16.50 -3.94
C ALA A 538 19.31 -16.89 -2.74
N LEU A 539 19.29 -16.01 -1.75
CA LEU A 539 19.57 -16.34 -0.36
C LEU A 539 18.27 -16.20 0.43
N GLY A 540 18.00 -17.13 1.34
CA GLY A 540 16.83 -17.07 2.21
C GLY A 540 17.11 -17.51 3.63
N GLU A 541 16.17 -17.21 4.50
CA GLU A 541 16.11 -17.68 5.88
C GLU A 541 14.69 -18.15 6.15
N LEU A 542 14.57 -19.33 6.76
CA LEU A 542 13.32 -19.81 7.32
C LEU A 542 13.55 -20.15 8.78
N GLY A 543 12.58 -19.81 9.61
CA GLY A 543 12.68 -19.98 11.04
C GLY A 543 11.33 -20.09 11.72
N GLY A 544 11.32 -20.67 12.91
CA GLY A 544 10.11 -20.85 13.68
C GLY A 544 10.37 -21.25 15.12
N GLY A 545 9.54 -20.74 16.02
CA GLY A 545 9.68 -20.98 17.44
C GLY A 545 8.36 -20.89 18.19
N HIS A 546 8.40 -21.35 19.42
CA HIS A 546 7.28 -21.28 20.36
C HIS A 546 7.41 -20.05 21.25
N GLY A 547 6.29 -19.40 21.55
CA GLY A 547 6.24 -18.20 22.37
C GLY A 547 6.85 -18.36 23.75
N ALA A 548 7.46 -17.29 24.27
CA ALA A 548 8.16 -17.31 25.55
C ALA A 548 7.25 -17.65 26.75
N THR A 549 5.93 -17.51 26.60
CA THR A 549 4.94 -17.76 27.67
C THR A 549 3.87 -18.77 27.28
N GLY A 550 3.97 -19.40 26.10
CA GLY A 550 3.01 -20.41 25.67
C GLY A 550 3.07 -21.66 26.56
N SER A 551 1.99 -22.42 26.58
CA SER A 551 1.87 -23.63 27.41
C SER A 551 1.34 -24.85 26.66
N VAL A 552 1.13 -24.72 25.36
CA VAL A 552 0.63 -25.75 24.44
C VAL A 552 1.54 -25.80 23.23
N ALA A 553 1.53 -26.90 22.48
CA ALA A 553 2.32 -26.97 21.27
C ALA A 553 1.89 -25.87 20.27
N GLU A 554 2.87 -25.17 19.72
CA GLU A 554 2.69 -24.10 18.74
C GLU A 554 3.38 -24.50 17.44
N THR A 555 2.75 -24.21 16.31
CA THR A 555 3.32 -24.41 14.97
C THR A 555 3.51 -23.06 14.31
N ALA A 556 4.75 -22.81 13.92
CA ALA A 556 5.11 -21.71 13.04
C ALA A 556 5.32 -22.24 11.62
N THR A 557 4.81 -21.51 10.64
CA THR A 557 5.01 -21.78 9.22
C THR A 557 5.72 -20.60 8.59
N SER A 558 6.79 -20.88 7.87
CA SER A 558 7.58 -19.90 7.15
C SER A 558 7.76 -20.38 5.72
N GLU A 559 7.54 -19.50 4.76
CA GLU A 559 7.50 -19.81 3.34
C GLU A 559 8.25 -18.74 2.54
N ILE A 560 8.94 -19.16 1.49
CA ILE A 560 9.50 -18.26 0.48
C ILE A 560 9.15 -18.75 -0.92
N ASP A 561 8.86 -17.82 -1.82
CA ASP A 561 8.67 -18.12 -3.24
C ASP A 561 9.56 -17.25 -4.13
N LEU A 562 9.91 -17.80 -5.29
CA LEU A 562 10.71 -17.13 -6.32
C LEU A 562 10.16 -17.46 -7.70
N THR A 563 10.19 -16.49 -8.60
CA THR A 563 10.08 -16.74 -10.04
C THR A 563 11.40 -16.39 -10.73
N VAL A 564 12.02 -17.39 -11.35
CA VAL A 564 13.33 -17.28 -12.02
C VAL A 564 13.14 -17.41 -13.53
N ASP A 565 13.65 -16.45 -14.30
CA ASP A 565 13.71 -16.49 -15.76
C ASP A 565 14.98 -17.23 -16.20
N LEU A 566 14.83 -18.51 -16.54
CA LEU A 566 15.93 -19.38 -16.93
C LEU A 566 16.50 -19.04 -18.32
N THR A 567 15.88 -18.14 -19.09
CA THR A 567 16.45 -17.64 -20.35
C THR A 567 17.63 -16.68 -20.12
N GLN A 568 17.77 -16.16 -18.89
CA GLN A 568 18.90 -15.31 -18.51
C GLN A 568 20.17 -16.11 -18.20
N LEU A 569 20.10 -17.44 -18.15
CA LEU A 569 21.25 -18.32 -17.94
C LEU A 569 21.97 -18.60 -19.25
N ALA A 570 23.30 -18.50 -19.24
CA ALA A 570 24.12 -18.80 -20.42
C ALA A 570 24.09 -20.29 -20.79
N VAL A 571 24.09 -21.15 -19.76
CA VAL A 571 23.93 -22.61 -19.86
C VAL A 571 23.12 -23.00 -18.63
N ARG A 572 22.05 -23.78 -18.82
CA ARG A 572 21.25 -24.36 -17.73
C ARG A 572 21.90 -25.68 -17.31
N GLN A 573 22.08 -25.92 -16.02
CA GLN A 573 22.53 -27.20 -15.48
C GLN A 573 21.48 -27.82 -14.56
N ASP A 574 21.70 -27.77 -13.25
CA ASP A 574 20.90 -28.44 -12.23
C ASP A 574 20.50 -27.43 -11.16
N LEU A 575 19.31 -27.57 -10.59
CA LEU A 575 18.87 -26.73 -9.48
C LEU A 575 19.50 -27.24 -8.19
N LEU A 576 20.37 -26.45 -7.56
CA LEU A 576 20.97 -26.78 -6.28
C LEU A 576 20.42 -25.90 -5.15
N VAL A 577 20.24 -26.51 -3.99
CA VAL A 577 20.00 -25.83 -2.71
C VAL A 577 21.12 -26.16 -1.72
N GLY A 578 21.64 -25.14 -1.05
CA GLY A 578 22.53 -25.27 0.10
C GLY A 578 21.83 -24.84 1.40
N PHE A 579 22.06 -25.60 2.47
CA PHE A 579 21.56 -25.33 3.82
C PHE A 579 22.73 -25.00 4.73
N TYR A 580 22.61 -23.89 5.49
CA TYR A 580 23.69 -23.41 6.34
C TYR A 580 23.19 -22.71 7.60
N SER A 581 24.11 -22.53 8.56
CA SER A 581 23.88 -21.79 9.81
C SER A 581 22.61 -22.22 10.58
N PRO A 582 22.41 -23.53 10.85
CA PRO A 582 21.27 -23.97 11.62
C PRO A 582 21.40 -23.52 13.07
N THR A 583 20.35 -22.91 13.59
CA THR A 583 20.26 -22.42 14.96
C THR A 583 19.14 -23.13 15.68
N VAL A 584 19.49 -23.87 16.74
CA VAL A 584 18.50 -24.42 17.68
C VAL A 584 18.29 -23.39 18.78
N VAL A 585 17.06 -22.91 18.94
CA VAL A 585 16.68 -21.94 19.99
C VAL A 585 16.06 -22.69 21.16
N GLY A 586 16.41 -22.32 22.40
CA GLY A 586 15.86 -22.92 23.61
C GLY A 586 15.99 -24.44 23.65
N ALA A 587 14.88 -25.14 23.91
CA ALA A 587 14.84 -26.61 23.91
C ALA A 587 14.71 -27.23 22.50
N GLY A 588 14.67 -26.41 21.44
CA GLY A 588 14.43 -26.83 20.06
C GLY A 588 12.95 -27.06 19.76
N PHE A 589 12.68 -28.09 18.94
CA PHE A 589 11.35 -28.41 18.44
C PHE A 589 10.98 -29.87 18.70
N SER A 590 9.69 -30.16 18.58
CA SER A 590 9.13 -31.52 18.64
C SER A 590 8.94 -32.15 17.25
N ASN A 591 8.63 -31.35 16.24
CA ASN A 591 8.59 -31.76 14.84
C ASN A 591 9.03 -30.60 13.94
N LEU A 592 9.79 -30.90 12.89
CA LEU A 592 10.16 -29.97 11.84
C LEU A 592 9.93 -30.63 10.49
N ASN A 593 9.20 -29.95 9.60
CA ASN A 593 9.01 -30.36 8.21
C ASN A 593 9.57 -29.29 7.28
N LEU A 594 10.26 -29.73 6.23
CA LEU A 594 10.74 -28.91 5.12
C LEU A 594 10.26 -29.53 3.82
N ASP A 595 9.60 -28.71 3.00
CA ASP A 595 9.11 -29.06 1.67
C ASP A 595 9.64 -28.05 0.66
N ILE A 596 10.18 -28.53 -0.47
CA ILE A 596 10.60 -27.70 -1.61
C ILE A 596 9.83 -28.13 -2.84
N TYR A 597 9.15 -27.17 -3.45
CA TYR A 597 8.45 -27.33 -4.71
C TYR A 597 9.15 -26.56 -5.82
N ALA A 598 9.35 -27.21 -6.97
CA ALA A 598 9.80 -26.60 -8.21
C ALA A 598 8.74 -26.82 -9.30
N ASP A 599 8.17 -25.74 -9.84
CA ASP A 599 7.02 -25.76 -10.77
C ASP A 599 5.82 -26.57 -10.26
N GLY A 600 5.61 -26.53 -8.93
CA GLY A 600 4.57 -27.28 -8.24
C GLY A 600 4.89 -28.76 -7.98
N ILE A 601 6.07 -29.25 -8.38
CA ILE A 601 6.55 -30.60 -8.13
C ILE A 601 7.31 -30.62 -6.80
N ASP A 602 6.95 -31.53 -5.88
CA ASP A 602 7.70 -31.77 -4.64
C ASP A 602 9.05 -32.43 -4.98
N VAL A 603 10.11 -31.65 -4.91
CA VAL A 603 11.49 -32.07 -5.24
C VAL A 603 12.30 -32.42 -4.00
N LEU A 604 11.84 -32.03 -2.80
CA LEU A 604 12.46 -32.39 -1.54
C LEU A 604 11.45 -32.31 -0.40
N HIS A 605 11.26 -33.42 0.29
CA HIS A 605 10.48 -33.50 1.52
C HIS A 605 11.36 -34.10 2.62
N GLN A 606 11.53 -33.38 3.73
CA GLN A 606 12.31 -33.83 4.89
C GLN A 606 11.56 -33.56 6.19
N SER A 607 11.64 -34.50 7.13
CA SER A 607 11.06 -34.35 8.47
C SER A 607 12.04 -34.77 9.55
N PHE A 608 11.98 -34.07 10.68
CA PHE A 608 12.85 -34.30 11.82
C PHE A 608 12.03 -34.26 13.12
N CYS A 609 12.33 -35.22 14.01
CA CYS A 609 11.83 -35.23 15.39
C CYS A 609 12.95 -34.97 16.41
N SER A 610 14.12 -34.51 15.95
CA SER A 610 15.30 -34.27 16.78
C SER A 610 16.06 -33.04 16.30
N ALA A 611 16.23 -32.07 17.21
CA ALA A 611 17.01 -30.86 16.95
C ALA A 611 18.46 -31.16 16.58
N ALA A 612 19.08 -32.17 17.20
CA ALA A 612 20.46 -32.57 16.88
C ALA A 612 20.58 -33.17 15.46
N ALA A 613 19.60 -33.95 15.02
CA ALA A 613 19.58 -34.52 13.69
C ALA A 613 19.38 -33.44 12.62
N ALA A 614 18.45 -32.51 12.85
CA ALA A 614 18.26 -31.36 11.97
C ALA A 614 19.51 -30.49 11.92
N GLN A 615 20.09 -30.13 13.08
CA GLN A 615 21.29 -29.30 13.14
C GLN A 615 22.47 -29.92 12.36
N ALA A 616 22.64 -31.25 12.40
CA ALA A 616 23.65 -31.93 11.61
C ALA A 616 23.35 -31.91 10.09
N TRP A 617 22.08 -32.05 9.71
CA TRP A 617 21.66 -32.09 8.30
C TRP A 617 21.73 -30.70 7.62
N PHE A 618 21.35 -29.64 8.34
CA PHE A 618 21.34 -28.26 7.84
C PHE A 618 22.71 -27.53 7.95
N ALA A 619 23.76 -28.15 8.47
CA ALA A 619 25.01 -27.46 8.83
C ALA A 619 25.79 -26.84 7.65
N ASP A 620 26.14 -27.67 6.67
CA ASP A 620 26.92 -27.33 5.46
C ASP A 620 26.59 -28.41 4.41
N GLY A 621 25.34 -28.47 3.99
CA GLY A 621 24.81 -29.51 3.10
C GLY A 621 24.28 -28.91 1.81
N ALA A 622 24.59 -29.52 0.67
CA ALA A 622 23.99 -29.18 -0.62
C ALA A 622 23.20 -30.37 -1.17
N VAL A 623 22.04 -30.09 -1.77
CA VAL A 623 21.16 -31.06 -2.41
C VAL A 623 20.90 -30.62 -3.85
N ASP A 624 21.09 -31.54 -4.78
CA ASP A 624 20.71 -31.40 -6.17
C ASP A 624 19.22 -31.79 -6.32
N LEU A 625 18.42 -30.85 -6.82
CA LEU A 625 16.97 -30.95 -6.98
C LEU A 625 16.55 -31.32 -8.42
N GLY A 626 17.51 -31.51 -9.32
CA GLY A 626 17.30 -31.99 -10.68
C GLY A 626 17.61 -30.97 -11.78
N SER A 627 17.60 -31.47 -13.03
CA SER A 627 18.07 -30.71 -14.19
C SER A 627 17.13 -29.60 -14.64
N LEU A 628 17.70 -28.41 -14.88
CA LEU A 628 17.08 -27.24 -15.51
C LEU A 628 17.24 -27.25 -17.04
N ALA A 629 18.12 -28.10 -17.58
CA ALA A 629 18.34 -28.24 -19.01
C ALA A 629 17.38 -29.23 -19.69
N SER A 630 16.85 -30.17 -18.93
CA SER A 630 16.04 -31.28 -19.45
C SER A 630 15.06 -31.80 -18.41
N GLY A 631 14.03 -32.53 -18.84
CA GLY A 631 13.04 -33.09 -17.94
C GLY A 631 11.98 -32.08 -17.49
N GLN A 632 11.43 -32.28 -16.30
CA GLN A 632 10.21 -31.59 -15.85
C GLN A 632 10.44 -30.11 -15.46
N LEU A 633 11.68 -29.70 -15.18
CA LEU A 633 12.05 -28.33 -14.80
C LEU A 633 12.70 -27.55 -15.96
N SER A 634 12.55 -28.02 -17.21
CA SER A 634 13.21 -27.44 -18.39
C SER A 634 12.47 -26.26 -19.04
N ALA A 635 11.39 -25.79 -18.41
CA ALA A 635 10.64 -24.61 -18.86
C ALA A 635 11.52 -23.34 -18.86
N ASP A 636 11.07 -22.29 -19.53
CA ASP A 636 11.81 -21.02 -19.56
C ASP A 636 11.69 -20.20 -18.27
N SER A 637 10.71 -20.53 -17.44
CA SER A 637 10.47 -19.94 -16.12
C SER A 637 10.40 -21.05 -15.10
N LEU A 638 11.03 -20.82 -13.95
CA LEU A 638 11.02 -21.72 -12.79
C LEU A 638 10.33 -21.02 -11.62
N GLY A 639 9.27 -21.63 -11.10
CA GLY A 639 8.65 -21.26 -9.82
C GLY A 639 9.22 -22.11 -8.69
N LEU A 640 9.86 -21.49 -7.70
CA LEU A 640 10.29 -22.16 -6.48
C LEU A 640 9.39 -21.76 -5.32
N ARG A 641 9.01 -22.73 -4.49
CA ARG A 641 8.33 -22.51 -3.21
C ARG A 641 8.97 -23.39 -2.14
N VAL A 642 9.40 -22.81 -1.04
CA VAL A 642 10.02 -23.51 0.08
C VAL A 642 9.17 -23.27 1.31
N VAL A 643 8.69 -24.34 1.95
CA VAL A 643 7.84 -24.25 3.14
C VAL A 643 8.54 -24.98 4.28
N MET A 644 8.68 -24.30 5.41
CA MET A 644 9.15 -24.91 6.65
C MET A 644 8.09 -24.76 7.74
N SER A 645 7.76 -25.86 8.40
CA SER A 645 6.88 -25.88 9.57
C SER A 645 7.63 -26.38 10.78
N VAL A 646 7.67 -25.58 11.85
CA VAL A 646 8.32 -25.92 13.12
C VAL A 646 7.26 -25.99 14.21
N THR A 647 7.06 -27.18 14.76
CA THR A 647 6.19 -27.41 15.92
C THR A 647 7.05 -27.59 17.17
N SER A 648 6.92 -26.70 18.13
CA SER A 648 7.59 -26.79 19.44
C SER A 648 6.56 -26.90 20.56
N SER A 649 6.92 -27.61 21.63
CA SER A 649 6.10 -27.80 22.84
C SER A 649 6.73 -27.18 24.09
N ALA A 650 7.85 -26.48 23.92
CA ALA A 650 8.61 -25.88 25.01
C ALA A 650 8.75 -24.37 24.76
N ALA A 651 8.43 -23.58 25.79
CA ALA A 651 8.55 -22.12 25.76
C ALA A 651 9.95 -21.66 25.29
N GLY A 652 9.97 -20.78 24.28
CA GLY A 652 11.21 -20.28 23.68
C GLY A 652 12.02 -21.32 22.89
N GLY A 653 11.47 -22.51 22.63
CA GLY A 653 12.10 -23.52 21.77
C GLY A 653 11.79 -23.28 20.29
N GLY A 654 12.79 -23.41 19.41
CA GLY A 654 12.62 -23.18 17.97
C GLY A 654 13.81 -23.66 17.13
N PHE A 655 13.73 -23.39 15.82
CA PHE A 655 14.78 -23.69 14.85
C PHE A 655 14.75 -22.71 13.68
N ASP A 656 15.92 -22.20 13.33
CA ASP A 656 16.14 -21.26 12.23
C ASP A 656 17.29 -21.77 11.32
N THR A 657 17.23 -21.51 10.02
CA THR A 657 18.28 -21.92 9.07
C THR A 657 18.36 -21.01 7.84
N GLY A 658 19.57 -20.88 7.30
CA GLY A 658 19.83 -20.21 6.02
C GLY A 658 19.73 -21.17 4.82
N LEU A 659 19.36 -20.60 3.68
CA LEU A 659 19.20 -21.26 2.38
C LEU A 659 19.95 -20.49 1.29
N ILE A 660 20.53 -21.21 0.34
CA ILE A 660 21.11 -20.64 -0.89
C ILE A 660 20.70 -21.47 -2.11
N PHE A 661 20.13 -20.82 -3.13
CA PHE A 661 19.67 -21.47 -4.36
C PHE A 661 20.48 -21.00 -5.57
N GLY A 662 20.72 -21.89 -6.52
CA GLY A 662 21.31 -21.51 -7.81
C GLY A 662 21.57 -22.66 -8.75
N ASP A 663 22.18 -22.32 -9.88
CA ASP A 663 22.62 -23.23 -10.93
C ASP A 663 24.16 -23.30 -10.92
N PRO A 664 24.79 -24.45 -10.64
CA PRO A 664 26.23 -24.62 -10.69
C PRO A 664 26.72 -24.50 -12.14
N PRO A 665 28.00 -24.18 -12.38
CA PRO A 665 28.57 -24.17 -13.72
C PRO A 665 28.51 -25.58 -14.33
N SER A 666 28.64 -25.67 -15.65
CA SER A 666 28.79 -26.97 -16.28
C SER A 666 30.00 -27.69 -15.70
N ALA A 667 29.78 -28.89 -15.17
CA ALA A 667 30.87 -29.70 -14.67
C ALA A 667 31.82 -29.94 -15.85
N ALA A 668 33.02 -29.35 -15.81
CA ALA A 668 34.12 -29.88 -16.62
C ALA A 668 34.22 -31.35 -16.24
N SER A 669 33.86 -32.23 -17.17
CA SER A 669 33.47 -33.62 -16.90
C SER A 669 34.31 -34.23 -15.77
N PRO A 670 33.72 -34.62 -14.62
CA PRO A 670 34.49 -35.32 -13.62
C PRO A 670 34.77 -36.71 -14.19
N SER A 671 36.01 -36.93 -14.63
CA SER A 671 36.47 -38.26 -14.99
C SER A 671 36.33 -39.18 -13.76
N ALA A 672 35.28 -39.99 -13.71
CA ALA A 672 35.17 -41.27 -12.99
C ALA A 672 35.69 -41.35 -11.52
N ALA A 673 35.88 -40.24 -10.80
CA ALA A 673 36.59 -40.24 -9.52
C ALA A 673 35.67 -40.40 -8.29
N LEU A 674 34.40 -39.99 -8.40
CA LEU A 674 33.47 -40.03 -7.24
C LEU A 674 32.73 -41.37 -7.08
N PHE A 675 32.61 -42.17 -8.15
CA PHE A 675 32.07 -43.54 -8.05
C PHE A 675 33.07 -44.53 -7.39
N SER A 676 34.37 -44.23 -7.43
CA SER A 676 35.40 -45.10 -6.84
C SER A 676 35.54 -44.92 -5.32
N GLN A 677 35.25 -43.74 -4.77
CA GLN A 677 35.32 -43.50 -3.32
C GLN A 677 34.12 -44.10 -2.56
N TYR A 678 32.95 -44.21 -3.20
CA TYR A 678 31.78 -44.89 -2.60
C TYR A 678 31.96 -46.42 -2.50
N ILE A 679 32.66 -47.05 -3.45
CA ILE A 679 32.95 -48.50 -3.40
C ILE A 679 34.13 -48.83 -2.50
N ALA A 680 35.11 -47.93 -2.32
CA ALA A 680 36.22 -48.15 -1.40
C ALA A 680 35.81 -48.08 0.09
N ALA A 681 34.75 -47.32 0.44
CA ALA A 681 34.27 -47.17 1.81
C ALA A 681 33.40 -48.35 2.32
N GLN A 682 32.82 -49.15 1.41
CA GLN A 682 31.97 -50.31 1.75
C GLN A 682 32.76 -51.63 1.90
N GLY A 683 34.08 -51.62 1.69
CA GLY A 683 34.89 -52.83 1.52
C GLY A 683 35.67 -53.35 2.74
N HIS A 684 35.49 -52.83 3.96
CA HIS A 684 36.28 -53.26 5.13
C HIS A 684 35.44 -53.49 6.39
N ALA A 685 34.83 -54.68 6.50
CA ALA A 685 34.55 -55.35 7.78
C ALA A 685 34.20 -56.84 7.58
N GLY A 686 35.13 -57.74 7.99
CA GLY A 686 34.93 -59.15 8.42
C GLY A 686 34.30 -60.15 7.41
N GLY A 687 34.87 -61.30 7.05
CA GLY A 687 35.73 -62.20 7.80
C GLY A 687 35.03 -63.56 8.02
N GLY A 688 35.27 -64.54 7.15
CA GLY A 688 35.20 -65.98 7.45
C GLY A 688 33.89 -66.73 7.15
N HIS A 689 33.91 -67.67 6.18
CA HIS A 689 33.78 -69.12 6.38
C HIS A 689 33.66 -69.85 5.02
N THR A 690 34.11 -71.10 5.02
CA THR A 690 34.57 -71.95 3.91
C THR A 690 33.50 -72.81 3.22
N SER A 691 33.84 -73.30 2.01
CA SER A 691 33.32 -74.51 1.30
C SER A 691 32.02 -74.30 0.49
N SER A 692 31.79 -74.81 -0.72
CA SER A 692 32.49 -75.78 -1.59
C SER A 692 32.00 -75.69 -3.04
N VAL A 693 32.95 -75.88 -3.96
CA VAL A 693 32.94 -76.35 -5.38
C VAL A 693 31.68 -77.01 -5.95
N VAL A 694 31.33 -76.69 -7.21
CA VAL A 694 31.15 -77.56 -8.42
C VAL A 694 30.79 -76.63 -9.61
N SER A 695 31.72 -76.22 -10.50
CA SER A 695 32.14 -76.85 -11.78
C SER A 695 30.97 -77.13 -12.75
N LEU A 696 30.86 -76.47 -13.91
CA LEU A 696 31.52 -76.91 -15.15
C LEU A 696 31.59 -75.81 -16.25
N ALA A 697 32.81 -75.69 -16.77
CA ALA A 697 33.32 -75.36 -18.11
C ALA A 697 32.43 -74.76 -19.23
N SER A 698 33.04 -73.74 -19.86
CA SER A 698 32.73 -72.94 -21.05
C SER A 698 33.00 -73.66 -22.41
N PRO A 699 33.19 -72.95 -23.55
CA PRO A 699 32.25 -72.37 -24.54
C PRO A 699 32.64 -72.93 -25.96
N PRO A 700 32.78 -72.19 -27.10
CA PRO A 700 32.22 -70.92 -27.63
C PRO A 700 31.67 -71.08 -29.08
N GLN A 701 31.32 -69.97 -29.76
CA GLN A 701 31.99 -69.50 -31.00
C GLN A 701 31.17 -68.40 -31.74
N HIS A 702 31.85 -67.26 -32.01
CA HIS A 702 31.84 -66.41 -33.23
C HIS A 702 30.48 -65.90 -33.79
N GLY A 703 30.23 -64.63 -34.10
CA GLY A 703 31.08 -63.50 -34.49
C GLY A 703 30.66 -62.99 -35.89
N TRP A 704 30.55 -61.66 -36.04
CA TRP A 704 30.58 -60.83 -37.26
C TRP A 704 29.26 -60.30 -37.87
N LEU A 705 29.11 -58.96 -37.71
CA LEU A 705 28.75 -57.89 -38.67
C LEU A 705 27.95 -58.24 -39.94
N THR A 706 26.85 -57.50 -40.18
CA THR A 706 26.74 -56.33 -41.09
C THR A 706 25.28 -55.82 -41.15
N ALA A 707 25.09 -54.49 -41.19
CA ALA A 707 23.82 -53.79 -41.49
C ALA A 707 23.63 -53.63 -43.03
N PRO A 708 22.66 -52.87 -43.60
CA PRO A 708 21.40 -52.28 -43.08
C PRO A 708 20.17 -52.44 -44.03
N ALA A 709 19.09 -51.73 -43.69
CA ALA A 709 18.02 -51.15 -44.53
C ALA A 709 16.72 -51.94 -44.74
N ALA A 710 15.66 -51.52 -44.02
CA ALA A 710 14.47 -50.84 -44.58
C ALA A 710 13.71 -50.16 -43.44
#